data_AF-A0A818FWR4-F1
#
_entry.id   AF-A0A818FWR4-F1
#
_cell.length_a   1.000
_cell.length_b   1.000
_cell.length_c   1.000
_cell.angle_alpha   90.00
_cell.angle_beta   90.00
_cell.angle_gamma   90.00
#
_symmetry.space_group_name_H-M   'P 1'
#
loop_
_entity.id
_entity.type
_entity.pdbx_description
1 polymer ?
#
loop_
_entity_poly.entity_id
_entity_poly.type
_entity_poly.pdbx_seq_one_letter_code
_entity_poly.pdbx_strand_id
1 'polypeptide(L)'
;MGVETSQHRIINIKKSPSNTSVDTALPIPKSPSDNEIEYLETFTLAWLDSHIDDDEHNIILGKRLRQYITHLVTFDNQKLCEQWLKNRSTDEKIFLIVTGETGKTILPNIHHLRSVIAIYIFCWKPELHISWAKAYSKIRNIISQPEELLEQILRDKIYFENIEDSGGIKTLSNQDQHEILNIETASFLWYQLFLELLVSSSYLQSPASSTELLQIILRYHANNENFLNLIKEFEKTYDKQDAIQWLISNTSLERFLTKALREQNISMLFYLRFFLVDIHTQLITHQLESARAYRKQFMSLTNIAQIQNNPNGYLVFNGFLFSSIQPPNCSLDDIDDIQYQLVLIEIYVEYRDGMPPFACVQQMVNVNSDNNNNDSTIIFMCGSIFKIISFEENHNSTWNLQLSLIDDKNLSVLNDQKETLRQTKDLSIIANLLEQANQRNKANIFSEHLSRLLPSNKSLTLPTNRPTNTKAKVQPLSLKNVQFIVTDLSKHLNKFASAMLNTLQSMTNDSLLIYDNGSDFDSDVTSDKRILLFSTAQYASLTTESFKQKAQIFILEEDTNKVDLKQRFDNSEDLIFELADQLYRYYMLEAKEDSKQGDTYSAKEKEDLANRIHSELKKAFQNISTNIVDDKPAVNSKTTFIQLKPLGDTDSIMKTMRRQYKNIVSDDFIFHDAEECFGHICTAEYSNIVFLIINIQHYEESSITGFEFLENIKHIYRYNPSSIVNDRIICNPKNLRFRFTHDLIEHYNNLGNEFNQRNNAEKAKGMFLKAQQLCAILIEH
;
A
#
# COMPACT_ATOMS: atom_id res chain seq x y z
N MET A 1 -41.39 -1.06 46.50
CA MET A 1 -40.85 -2.21 45.73
C MET A 1 -41.67 -2.29 44.47
N GLY A 2 -41.24 -1.56 43.45
CA GLY A 2 -42.03 -1.27 42.25
C GLY A 2 -41.41 -1.96 41.05
N VAL A 3 -42.23 -2.81 40.43
CA VAL A 3 -42.11 -3.31 39.07
C VAL A 3 -42.45 -2.14 38.12
N GLU A 4 -41.70 -1.94 37.03
CA GLU A 4 -42.27 -1.83 35.67
C GLU A 4 -41.22 -1.52 34.60
N THR A 5 -41.40 -2.25 33.50
CA THR A 5 -40.83 -2.16 32.17
C THR A 5 -40.87 -0.76 31.56
N SER A 6 -39.82 -0.35 30.84
CA SER A 6 -39.83 0.84 29.98
C SER A 6 -39.46 0.47 28.54
N GLN A 7 -40.48 0.46 27.68
CA GLN A 7 -40.37 0.42 26.23
C GLN A 7 -39.89 1.77 25.66
N HIS A 8 -39.28 1.67 24.48
CA HIS A 8 -38.82 2.75 23.62
C HIS A 8 -39.79 3.92 23.40
N ARG A 9 -39.23 5.13 23.28
CA ARG A 9 -39.84 6.20 22.48
C ARG A 9 -38.77 7.06 21.80
N ILE A 10 -38.74 6.94 20.47
CA ILE A 10 -38.14 7.84 19.50
C ILE A 10 -38.83 9.21 19.62
N ILE A 11 -38.05 10.29 19.74
CA ILE A 11 -38.55 11.66 19.57
C ILE A 11 -37.62 12.42 18.62
N ASN A 12 -38.12 12.62 17.39
CA ASN A 12 -37.71 13.65 16.45
C ASN A 12 -38.27 15.00 16.90
N ILE A 13 -37.45 16.07 16.96
CA ILE A 13 -37.97 17.45 16.98
C ILE A 13 -37.20 18.35 16.00
N LYS A 14 -38.01 19.00 15.14
CA LYS A 14 -37.70 19.96 14.08
C LYS A 14 -37.23 21.33 14.62
N LYS A 15 -36.44 22.04 13.81
CA LYS A 15 -36.07 23.48 13.88
C LYS A 15 -37.32 24.39 13.88
N SER A 16 -37.43 25.44 14.71
CA SER A 16 -37.04 26.88 14.49
C SER A 16 -38.04 27.80 15.28
N PRO A 17 -37.94 29.15 15.41
CA PRO A 17 -36.84 30.14 15.22
C PRO A 17 -36.67 31.21 16.37
N SER A 18 -35.57 31.99 16.27
CA SER A 18 -35.35 33.42 16.65
C SER A 18 -35.54 33.93 18.10
N ASN A 19 -34.47 34.42 18.77
CA ASN A 19 -34.10 35.87 18.83
C ASN A 19 -32.84 36.19 19.67
N THR A 20 -31.90 36.88 19.02
CA THR A 20 -31.01 37.98 19.46
C THR A 20 -30.29 37.96 20.82
N SER A 21 -28.95 37.83 20.78
CA SER A 21 -28.01 38.83 21.33
C SER A 21 -26.67 38.75 20.62
N VAL A 22 -26.12 39.92 20.32
CA VAL A 22 -24.92 40.17 19.52
C VAL A 22 -23.67 39.73 20.28
N ASP A 23 -22.94 38.76 19.74
CA ASP A 23 -21.51 38.57 20.00
C ASP A 23 -20.81 38.33 18.66
N THR A 24 -19.74 39.09 18.44
CA THR A 24 -18.91 39.11 17.24
C THR A 24 -18.26 37.75 17.00
N ALA A 25 -18.93 36.90 16.22
CA ALA A 25 -18.36 35.67 15.70
C ALA A 25 -17.29 36.00 14.64
N LEU A 26 -16.07 35.51 14.87
CA LEU A 26 -15.01 35.42 13.88
C LEU A 26 -15.53 34.72 12.59
N PRO A 27 -15.00 35.06 11.40
CA PRO A 27 -15.47 34.46 10.16
C PRO A 27 -15.30 32.95 10.19
N ILE A 28 -16.40 32.23 9.95
CA ILE A 28 -16.40 30.77 9.82
C ILE A 28 -15.53 30.40 8.60
N PRO A 29 -14.48 29.58 8.73
CA PRO A 29 -13.61 29.22 7.62
C PRO A 29 -14.34 28.38 6.58
N LYS A 30 -14.05 28.63 5.30
CA LYS A 30 -14.43 27.75 4.19
C LYS A 30 -13.79 26.37 4.42
N SER A 31 -14.50 25.31 4.08
CA SER A 31 -14.05 23.93 4.21
C SER A 31 -12.72 23.72 3.46
N PRO A 32 -11.68 23.12 4.09
CA PRO A 32 -10.60 22.51 3.32
C PRO A 32 -11.21 21.46 2.38
N SER A 33 -10.66 21.32 1.17
CA SER A 33 -11.13 20.29 0.24
C SER A 33 -11.03 18.91 0.88
N ASP A 34 -12.01 18.02 0.60
CA ASP A 34 -12.11 16.67 1.19
C ASP A 34 -10.82 15.84 1.11
N ASN A 35 -9.90 16.17 0.21
CA ASN A 35 -8.61 15.49 0.01
C ASN A 35 -7.49 15.83 1.01
N GLU A 36 -7.60 16.88 1.85
CA GLU A 36 -6.44 17.34 2.64
C GLU A 36 -6.22 16.60 3.98
N ILE A 37 -7.22 15.88 4.48
CA ILE A 37 -7.23 15.31 5.84
C ILE A 37 -7.53 13.79 5.85
N GLU A 38 -7.76 13.19 4.68
CA GLU A 38 -7.66 11.73 4.58
C GLU A 38 -6.19 11.33 4.82
N TYR A 39 -5.99 10.35 5.72
CA TYR A 39 -4.70 9.77 6.13
C TYR A 39 -3.86 10.58 7.14
N LEU A 40 -4.41 10.84 8.33
CA LEU A 40 -3.60 11.33 9.47
C LEU A 40 -2.54 10.30 9.93
N GLU A 41 -2.75 9.00 9.71
CA GLU A 41 -1.81 7.94 10.08
C GLU A 41 -1.09 7.31 8.87
N THR A 42 0.09 6.75 9.12
CA THR A 42 0.89 6.04 8.12
C THR A 42 0.27 4.68 7.76
N PHE A 43 -0.20 3.95 8.77
CA PHE A 43 -0.71 2.59 8.62
C PHE A 43 -2.20 2.54 8.91
N THR A 44 -2.88 1.63 8.20
CA THR A 44 -4.25 1.22 8.51
C THR A 44 -4.24 -0.23 8.95
N LEU A 45 -4.93 -0.52 10.05
CA LEU A 45 -5.21 -1.89 10.47
C LEU A 45 -6.59 -2.28 9.96
N ALA A 46 -6.67 -3.31 9.14
CA ALA A 46 -7.92 -3.94 8.72
C ALA A 46 -8.08 -5.26 9.45
N TRP A 47 -9.25 -5.54 10.01
CA TRP A 47 -9.54 -6.81 10.68
C TRP A 47 -10.82 -7.42 10.16
N LEU A 48 -10.69 -8.58 9.50
CA LEU A 48 -11.79 -9.38 8.98
C LEU A 48 -12.07 -10.58 9.88
N ASP A 49 -13.20 -10.53 10.59
CA ASP A 49 -13.71 -11.62 11.43
C ASP A 49 -15.25 -11.59 11.42
N SER A 50 -15.88 -12.73 11.14
CA SER A 50 -17.33 -12.83 11.09
C SER A 50 -18.03 -12.60 12.45
N HIS A 51 -17.28 -12.62 13.55
CA HIS A 51 -17.78 -12.40 14.92
C HIS A 51 -17.13 -11.17 15.57
N ILE A 52 -16.68 -10.20 14.77
CA ILE A 52 -15.90 -9.05 15.25
C ILE A 52 -16.65 -8.19 16.28
N ASP A 53 -17.96 -8.03 16.11
CA ASP A 53 -18.81 -7.20 16.98
C ASP A 53 -19.54 -8.01 18.07
N ASP A 54 -19.51 -9.34 17.98
CA ASP A 54 -20.27 -10.24 18.86
C ASP A 54 -19.41 -10.86 19.98
N ASP A 55 -18.08 -10.92 19.80
CA ASP A 55 -17.16 -11.49 20.79
C ASP A 55 -16.56 -10.40 21.70
N GLU A 56 -16.79 -10.50 23.01
CA GLU A 56 -16.26 -9.57 24.01
C GLU A 56 -14.72 -9.49 23.98
N HIS A 57 -14.02 -10.60 23.70
CA HIS A 57 -12.56 -10.62 23.58
C HIS A 57 -12.11 -9.86 22.34
N ASN A 58 -12.83 -9.97 21.23
CA ASN A 58 -12.54 -9.20 20.01
C ASN A 58 -12.74 -7.70 20.23
N ILE A 59 -13.79 -7.31 20.96
CA ILE A 59 -14.03 -5.90 21.31
C ILE A 59 -12.90 -5.36 22.19
N ILE A 60 -12.47 -6.12 23.21
CA ILE A 60 -11.38 -5.72 24.11
C ILE A 60 -10.06 -5.63 23.33
N LEU A 61 -9.73 -6.64 22.53
CA LEU A 61 -8.52 -6.65 21.70
C LEU A 61 -8.53 -5.52 20.67
N GLY A 62 -9.68 -5.24 20.05
CA GLY A 62 -9.86 -4.11 19.14
C GLY A 62 -9.59 -2.76 19.81
N LYS A 63 -10.03 -2.57 21.07
CA LYS A 63 -9.69 -1.37 21.86
C LYS A 63 -8.20 -1.25 22.12
N ARG A 64 -7.52 -2.35 22.45
CA ARG A 64 -6.06 -2.37 22.66
C ARG A 64 -5.28 -2.08 21.38
N LEU A 65 -5.68 -2.68 20.25
CA LEU A 65 -5.08 -2.42 18.94
C LEU A 65 -5.16 -0.94 18.56
N ARG A 66 -6.30 -0.28 18.85
CA ARG A 66 -6.51 1.15 18.58
C ARG A 66 -5.57 2.09 19.35
N GLN A 67 -4.99 1.65 20.46
CA GLN A 67 -4.00 2.44 21.20
C GLN A 67 -2.69 2.58 20.41
N TYR A 68 -2.37 1.59 19.58
CA TYR A 68 -1.11 1.52 18.83
C TYR A 68 -1.24 1.94 17.37
N ILE A 69 -2.39 1.65 16.75
CA ILE A 69 -2.77 2.05 15.39
C ILE A 69 -4.20 2.60 15.47
N THR A 70 -4.36 3.93 15.41
CA THR A 70 -5.66 4.57 15.64
C THR A 70 -6.66 4.25 14.54
N HIS A 71 -6.19 4.10 13.30
CA HIS A 71 -7.02 3.75 12.15
C HIS A 71 -7.20 2.23 12.04
N LEU A 72 -8.13 1.68 12.84
CA LEU A 72 -8.61 0.30 12.75
C LEU A 72 -9.99 0.24 12.06
N VAL A 73 -10.06 -0.50 10.95
CA VAL A 73 -11.28 -0.80 10.18
C VAL A 73 -11.63 -2.28 10.37
N THR A 74 -12.88 -2.58 10.70
CA THR A 74 -13.36 -3.94 10.95
C THR A 74 -14.34 -4.38 9.86
N PHE A 75 -14.34 -5.68 9.56
CA PHE A 75 -15.23 -6.30 8.58
C PHE A 75 -15.76 -7.62 9.13
N ASP A 76 -17.07 -7.80 9.06
CA ASP A 76 -17.77 -9.07 9.31
C ASP A 76 -17.96 -9.89 8.01
N ASN A 77 -17.81 -9.23 6.85
CA ASN A 77 -18.10 -9.78 5.54
C ASN A 77 -16.85 -9.77 4.64
N GLN A 78 -16.45 -10.97 4.19
CA GLN A 78 -15.30 -11.17 3.33
C GLN A 78 -15.37 -10.36 2.02
N LYS A 79 -16.54 -10.30 1.35
CA LYS A 79 -16.68 -9.59 0.07
C LYS A 79 -16.53 -8.09 0.23
N LEU A 80 -17.06 -7.53 1.32
CA LEU A 80 -16.93 -6.10 1.61
C LEU A 80 -15.48 -5.75 1.91
N CYS A 81 -14.78 -6.58 2.70
CA CYS A 81 -13.35 -6.42 2.96
C CYS A 81 -12.54 -6.46 1.65
N GLU A 82 -12.78 -7.47 0.79
CA GLU A 82 -12.08 -7.61 -0.48
C GLU A 82 -12.31 -6.42 -1.42
N GLN A 83 -13.56 -5.97 -1.55
CA GLN A 83 -13.89 -4.77 -2.34
C GLN A 83 -13.25 -3.52 -1.78
N TRP A 84 -13.26 -3.38 -0.45
CA TRP A 84 -12.64 -2.24 0.21
C TRP A 84 -11.13 -2.19 -0.07
N LEU A 85 -10.42 -3.32 0.08
CA LEU A 85 -9.00 -3.47 -0.18
C LEU A 85 -8.64 -3.18 -1.65
N LYS A 86 -9.43 -3.70 -2.60
CA LYS A 86 -9.21 -3.48 -4.05
C LYS A 86 -9.40 -2.02 -4.49
N ASN A 87 -10.17 -1.24 -3.73
CA ASN A 87 -10.43 0.17 -4.02
C ASN A 87 -9.44 1.13 -3.32
N ARG A 88 -8.41 0.61 -2.61
CA ARG A 88 -7.41 1.43 -1.92
C ARG A 88 -6.30 1.87 -2.88
N SER A 89 -5.70 3.03 -2.61
CA SER A 89 -4.51 3.47 -3.33
C SER A 89 -3.34 2.53 -3.06
N THR A 90 -2.44 2.38 -4.04
CA THR A 90 -1.19 1.61 -3.88
C THR A 90 -0.22 2.22 -2.87
N ASP A 91 -0.41 3.50 -2.52
CA ASP A 91 0.40 4.21 -1.54
C ASP A 91 -0.03 3.93 -0.09
N GLU A 92 -1.25 3.43 0.13
CA GLU A 92 -1.72 3.05 1.45
C GLU A 92 -0.96 1.84 2.00
N LYS A 93 -0.77 1.80 3.32
CA LYS A 93 -0.05 0.73 4.02
C LYS A 93 -1.00 0.02 4.99
N ILE A 94 -1.41 -1.18 4.62
CA ILE A 94 -2.46 -1.93 5.32
C ILE A 94 -1.86 -3.18 5.96
N PHE A 95 -2.06 -3.27 7.26
CA PHE A 95 -1.95 -4.49 8.04
C PHE A 95 -3.31 -5.18 8.06
N LEU A 96 -3.36 -6.46 7.70
CA LEU A 96 -4.60 -7.20 7.64
C LEU A 96 -4.60 -8.35 8.65
N ILE A 97 -5.59 -8.38 9.54
CA ILE A 97 -5.88 -9.50 10.42
C ILE A 97 -7.03 -10.29 9.81
N VAL A 98 -6.86 -11.60 9.65
CA VAL A 98 -7.89 -12.53 9.17
C VAL A 98 -7.98 -13.75 10.06
N THR A 99 -9.15 -14.39 10.11
CA THR A 99 -9.28 -15.72 10.71
C THR A 99 -8.71 -16.81 9.79
N GLY A 100 -8.45 -17.99 10.34
CA GLY A 100 -7.81 -19.09 9.59
C GLY A 100 -8.58 -19.52 8.32
N GLU A 101 -9.89 -19.76 8.44
CA GLU A 101 -10.71 -20.22 7.31
C GLU A 101 -10.94 -19.09 6.30
N THR A 102 -11.27 -17.89 6.78
CA THR A 102 -11.47 -16.72 5.92
C THR A 102 -10.18 -16.29 5.23
N GLY A 103 -9.03 -16.46 5.89
CA GLY A 103 -7.72 -16.22 5.30
C GLY A 103 -7.49 -17.11 4.08
N LYS A 104 -7.79 -18.41 4.21
CA LYS A 104 -7.62 -19.36 3.11
C LYS A 104 -8.44 -18.99 1.88
N THR A 105 -9.63 -18.40 2.07
CA THR A 105 -10.53 -18.03 0.97
C THR A 105 -10.22 -16.64 0.39
N ILE A 106 -9.80 -15.65 1.19
CA ILE A 106 -9.59 -14.28 0.72
C ILE A 106 -8.20 -14.06 0.12
N LEU A 107 -7.14 -14.70 0.65
CA LEU A 107 -5.76 -14.42 0.26
C LEU A 107 -5.46 -14.60 -1.24
N PRO A 108 -6.00 -15.62 -1.96
CA PRO A 108 -5.82 -15.72 -3.41
C PRO A 108 -6.20 -14.44 -4.16
N ASN A 109 -7.18 -13.69 -3.66
CA ASN A 109 -7.72 -12.50 -4.32
C ASN A 109 -7.04 -11.19 -3.90
N ILE A 110 -6.21 -11.19 -2.85
CA ILE A 110 -5.65 -9.95 -2.28
C ILE A 110 -4.14 -9.96 -2.07
N HIS A 111 -3.47 -11.12 -2.12
CA HIS A 111 -2.03 -11.21 -1.83
C HIS A 111 -1.17 -10.35 -2.77
N HIS A 112 -1.60 -10.14 -4.02
CA HIS A 112 -0.92 -9.30 -5.00
C HIS A 112 -1.08 -7.79 -4.73
N LEU A 113 -2.06 -7.36 -3.92
CA LEU A 113 -2.34 -5.94 -3.69
C LEU A 113 -1.18 -5.26 -2.95
N ARG A 114 -0.56 -4.25 -3.57
CA ARG A 114 0.56 -3.50 -3.00
C ARG A 114 0.21 -2.76 -1.71
N SER A 115 -1.04 -2.37 -1.55
CA SER A 115 -1.54 -1.69 -0.36
C SER A 115 -1.52 -2.57 0.89
N VAL A 116 -1.58 -3.90 0.73
CA VAL A 116 -1.47 -4.87 1.84
C VAL A 116 0.00 -5.25 2.00
N ILE A 117 0.59 -4.86 3.13
CA ILE A 117 2.03 -5.04 3.42
C ILE A 117 2.32 -6.13 4.45
N ALA A 118 1.36 -6.49 5.29
CA ALA A 118 1.46 -7.59 6.23
C ALA A 118 0.09 -8.22 6.50
N ILE A 119 0.07 -9.54 6.63
CA ILE A 119 -1.12 -10.33 6.94
C ILE A 119 -0.85 -11.17 8.19
N TYR A 120 -1.77 -11.13 9.15
CA TYR A 120 -1.76 -11.94 10.37
C TYR A 120 -2.96 -12.87 10.35
N ILE A 121 -2.71 -14.16 10.52
CA ILE A 121 -3.79 -15.14 10.68
C ILE A 121 -4.02 -15.33 12.17
N PHE A 122 -5.11 -14.79 12.70
CA PHE A 122 -5.48 -14.92 14.10
C PHE A 122 -6.55 -16.00 14.27
N CYS A 123 -6.20 -17.13 14.88
CA CYS A 123 -7.10 -18.28 14.99
C CYS A 123 -6.75 -19.22 16.15
N TRP A 124 -7.74 -19.98 16.62
CA TRP A 124 -7.56 -20.95 17.72
C TRP A 124 -6.64 -22.13 17.40
N LYS A 125 -6.51 -22.50 16.12
CA LYS A 125 -5.75 -23.70 15.69
C LYS A 125 -4.75 -23.36 14.57
N PRO A 126 -3.63 -22.67 14.89
CA PRO A 126 -2.63 -22.26 13.90
C PRO A 126 -2.11 -23.40 13.02
N GLU A 127 -1.91 -24.57 13.63
CA GLU A 127 -1.45 -25.84 13.02
C GLU A 127 -2.17 -26.17 11.70
N LEU A 128 -3.47 -25.89 11.61
CA LEU A 128 -4.30 -26.21 10.45
C LEU A 128 -4.01 -25.31 9.24
N HIS A 129 -3.40 -24.15 9.46
CA HIS A 129 -3.22 -23.12 8.44
C HIS A 129 -1.78 -22.96 7.96
N ILE A 130 -0.82 -23.62 8.61
CA ILE A 130 0.62 -23.52 8.30
C ILE A 130 0.92 -23.95 6.85
N SER A 131 0.32 -25.04 6.36
CA SER A 131 0.68 -25.63 5.06
C SER A 131 0.37 -24.71 3.88
N TRP A 132 -0.83 -24.13 3.84
CA TRP A 132 -1.24 -23.24 2.75
C TRP A 132 -0.71 -21.82 2.94
N ALA A 133 -0.51 -21.36 4.18
CA ALA A 133 0.02 -20.03 4.45
C ALA A 133 1.43 -19.85 3.88
N LYS A 134 2.25 -20.90 3.85
CA LYS A 134 3.60 -20.87 3.24
C LYS A 134 3.63 -20.43 1.78
N ALA A 135 2.52 -20.51 1.06
CA ALA A 135 2.43 -20.05 -0.33
C ALA A 135 2.40 -18.51 -0.46
N TYR A 136 2.22 -17.77 0.64
CA TYR A 136 2.02 -16.32 0.63
C TYR A 136 3.08 -15.60 1.47
N SER A 137 3.98 -14.88 0.79
CA SER A 137 5.11 -14.17 1.42
C SER A 137 4.70 -13.05 2.39
N LYS A 138 3.50 -12.47 2.22
CA LYS A 138 2.99 -11.38 3.06
C LYS A 138 2.41 -11.85 4.40
N ILE A 139 2.27 -13.16 4.61
CA ILE A 139 1.84 -13.69 5.91
C ILE A 139 3.02 -13.60 6.87
N ARG A 140 2.90 -12.76 7.88
CA ARG A 140 3.94 -12.56 8.89
C ARG A 140 3.91 -13.67 9.94
N ASN A 141 2.73 -14.03 10.43
CA ASN A 141 2.59 -15.07 11.44
C ASN A 141 1.16 -15.66 11.50
N ILE A 142 1.04 -16.84 12.08
CA ILE A 142 -0.22 -17.52 12.41
C ILE A 142 -0.30 -17.64 13.94
N ILE A 143 -1.21 -16.88 14.54
CA ILE A 143 -1.20 -16.56 15.95
C ILE A 143 -2.48 -17.05 16.61
N SER A 144 -2.37 -17.59 17.83
CA SER A 144 -3.52 -17.99 18.65
C SER A 144 -3.74 -17.12 19.88
N GLN A 145 -2.70 -16.43 20.35
CA GLN A 145 -2.75 -15.64 21.56
C GLN A 145 -2.88 -14.14 21.25
N PRO A 146 -3.82 -13.41 21.88
CA PRO A 146 -3.98 -11.97 21.68
C PRO A 146 -2.70 -11.16 21.94
N GLU A 147 -1.91 -11.55 22.95
CA GLU A 147 -0.69 -10.82 23.29
C GLU A 147 0.42 -11.00 22.26
N GLU A 148 0.55 -12.21 21.73
CA GLU A 148 1.49 -12.48 20.63
C GLU A 148 1.10 -11.70 19.37
N LEU A 149 -0.20 -11.54 19.10
CA LEU A 149 -0.69 -10.73 17.99
C LEU A 149 -0.32 -9.25 18.16
N LEU A 150 -0.53 -8.72 19.36
CA LEU A 150 -0.19 -7.34 19.68
C LEU A 150 1.32 -7.09 19.57
N GLU A 151 2.14 -7.97 20.17
CA GLU A 151 3.59 -7.89 20.09
C GLU A 151 4.09 -7.96 18.64
N GLN A 152 3.54 -8.87 17.84
CA GLN A 152 3.93 -9.02 16.45
C GLN A 152 3.56 -7.79 15.61
N ILE A 153 2.33 -7.28 15.73
CA ILE A 153 1.89 -6.07 15.02
C ILE A 153 2.76 -4.87 15.43
N LEU A 154 3.12 -4.77 16.71
CA LEU A 154 3.99 -3.69 17.20
C LEU A 154 5.40 -3.78 16.63
N ARG A 155 5.99 -4.98 16.61
CA ARG A 155 7.30 -5.20 15.98
C ARG A 155 7.27 -4.83 14.50
N ASP A 156 6.28 -5.32 13.77
CA ASP A 156 6.15 -5.08 12.33
C ASP A 156 5.86 -3.59 12.06
N LYS A 157 5.04 -2.93 12.89
CA LYS A 157 4.83 -1.48 12.83
C LYS A 157 6.16 -0.72 12.95
N ILE A 158 6.97 -1.01 13.97
CA ILE A 158 8.27 -0.34 14.17
C ILE A 158 9.20 -0.59 12.97
N TYR A 159 9.23 -1.83 12.45
CA TYR A 159 10.00 -2.18 11.27
C TYR A 159 9.58 -1.36 10.04
N PHE A 160 8.27 -1.31 9.73
CA PHE A 160 7.77 -0.56 8.59
C PHE A 160 7.85 0.95 8.79
N GLU A 161 7.70 1.47 10.02
CA GLU A 161 7.95 2.88 10.34
C GLU A 161 9.40 3.26 10.02
N ASN A 162 10.35 2.41 10.41
CA ASN A 162 11.76 2.62 10.11
C ASN A 162 12.00 2.69 8.59
N ILE A 163 11.39 1.79 7.80
CA ILE A 163 11.44 1.84 6.33
C ILE A 163 10.84 3.12 5.79
N GLU A 164 9.65 3.51 6.24
CA GLU A 164 8.98 4.74 5.79
C GLU A 164 9.83 5.97 6.10
N ASP A 165 10.40 6.05 7.31
CA ASP A 165 11.28 7.15 7.74
C ASP A 165 12.51 7.31 6.85
N SER A 166 12.99 6.22 6.21
CA SER A 166 14.06 6.30 5.21
C SER A 166 13.69 7.17 4.01
N GLY A 167 12.40 7.25 3.66
CA GLY A 167 11.90 8.13 2.60
C GLY A 167 12.02 9.62 2.94
N GLY A 168 12.12 9.94 4.23
CA GLY A 168 12.40 11.28 4.76
C GLY A 168 13.89 11.66 4.77
N ILE A 169 14.78 10.74 4.41
CA ILE A 169 16.22 10.98 4.27
C ILE A 169 16.50 11.43 2.85
N LYS A 170 17.20 12.56 2.69
CA LYS A 170 17.57 13.11 1.37
C LYS A 170 19.06 13.32 1.27
N THR A 171 19.64 12.91 0.14
CA THR A 171 21.04 13.17 -0.20
C THR A 171 21.15 14.49 -0.94
N LEU A 172 22.11 15.32 -0.53
CA LEU A 172 22.44 16.59 -1.18
C LEU A 172 23.91 16.54 -1.61
N SER A 173 24.20 16.83 -2.88
CA SER A 173 25.58 16.80 -3.38
C SER A 173 26.35 18.06 -2.97
N ASN A 174 27.69 17.97 -2.92
CA ASN A 174 28.54 19.15 -2.74
C ASN A 174 28.53 20.08 -3.97
N GLN A 175 28.20 19.57 -5.16
CA GLN A 175 28.23 20.33 -6.41
C GLN A 175 27.01 21.26 -6.55
N ASP A 176 25.88 20.91 -5.92
CA ASP A 176 24.65 21.71 -5.85
C ASP A 176 24.80 23.04 -5.10
N GLN A 177 25.98 23.31 -4.51
CA GLN A 177 26.27 24.53 -3.76
C GLN A 177 26.69 25.73 -4.63
N HIS A 178 27.07 25.50 -5.91
CA HIS A 178 27.75 26.53 -6.71
C HIS A 178 27.12 26.86 -8.07
N GLU A 179 26.09 26.17 -8.54
CA GLU A 179 25.42 26.49 -9.82
C GLU A 179 23.89 26.52 -9.69
N ILE A 180 23.27 27.27 -10.62
CA ILE A 180 21.83 27.52 -10.85
C ILE A 180 20.89 26.72 -9.94
N LEU A 181 20.05 27.42 -9.15
CA LEU A 181 18.95 26.87 -8.35
C LEU A 181 18.16 25.83 -9.16
N ASN A 182 18.52 24.56 -8.99
CA ASN A 182 17.87 23.43 -9.63
C ASN A 182 16.67 23.01 -8.77
N ILE A 183 15.85 22.10 -9.30
CA ILE A 183 14.60 21.68 -8.64
C ILE A 183 14.89 21.03 -7.27
N GLU A 184 15.99 20.29 -7.15
CA GLU A 184 16.36 19.57 -5.92
C GLU A 184 16.83 20.54 -4.82
N THR A 185 17.72 21.48 -5.16
CA THR A 185 18.16 22.55 -4.30
C THR A 185 17.00 23.44 -3.87
N ALA A 186 16.09 23.80 -4.78
CA ALA A 186 14.87 24.53 -4.43
C ALA A 186 13.99 23.74 -3.46
N SER A 187 13.81 22.43 -3.71
CA SER A 187 13.03 21.52 -2.85
C SER A 187 13.62 21.39 -1.44
N PHE A 188 14.95 21.41 -1.33
CA PHE A 188 15.65 21.39 -0.05
C PHE A 188 15.50 22.73 0.69
N LEU A 189 15.78 23.84 0.00
CA LEU A 189 15.81 25.18 0.60
C LEU A 189 14.44 25.59 1.16
N TRP A 190 13.35 25.41 0.41
CA TRP A 190 12.03 25.83 0.90
C TRP A 190 11.66 25.12 2.20
N TYR A 191 11.98 23.83 2.32
CA TYR A 191 11.60 23.04 3.48
C TYR A 191 12.40 23.47 4.72
N GLN A 192 13.70 23.74 4.56
CA GLN A 192 14.53 24.29 5.62
C GLN A 192 14.06 25.67 6.10
N LEU A 193 13.69 26.57 5.18
CA LEU A 193 13.09 27.86 5.52
C LEU A 193 11.72 27.71 6.17
N PHE A 194 10.93 26.72 5.74
CA PHE A 194 9.62 26.43 6.30
C PHE A 194 9.71 25.93 7.74
N LEU A 195 10.66 25.04 8.06
CA LEU A 195 10.90 24.61 9.44
C LEU A 195 11.34 25.78 10.32
N GLU A 196 12.23 26.67 9.83
CA GLU A 196 12.61 27.89 10.56
C GLU A 196 11.40 28.80 10.83
N LEU A 197 10.52 28.97 9.83
CA LEU A 197 9.27 29.73 9.96
C LEU A 197 8.34 29.14 11.04
N LEU A 198 8.16 27.82 11.05
CA LEU A 198 7.26 27.16 12.00
C LEU A 198 7.76 27.31 13.44
N VAL A 199 9.04 27.08 13.66
CA VAL A 199 9.65 27.05 14.99
C VAL A 199 9.88 28.47 15.54
N SER A 200 10.22 29.44 14.70
CA SER A 200 10.52 30.80 15.16
C SER A 200 9.26 31.60 15.42
N SER A 201 9.16 32.15 16.65
CA SER A 201 8.10 33.10 17.04
C SER A 201 8.24 34.47 16.36
N SER A 202 9.35 34.75 15.66
CA SER A 202 9.65 36.07 15.11
C SER A 202 8.95 36.39 13.78
N TYR A 203 8.31 35.41 13.13
CA TYR A 203 7.70 35.56 11.82
C TYR A 203 6.17 35.60 11.85
N LEU A 204 5.57 34.80 12.73
CA LEU A 204 4.12 34.64 12.82
C LEU A 204 3.61 35.29 14.11
N GLN A 205 2.64 36.22 13.97
CA GLN A 205 2.08 36.99 15.08
C GLN A 205 1.13 36.18 15.96
N SER A 206 0.48 35.15 15.40
CA SER A 206 -0.42 34.29 16.16
C SER A 206 0.36 33.31 17.04
N PRO A 207 0.03 33.19 18.35
CA PRO A 207 0.60 32.16 19.18
C PRO A 207 0.24 30.79 18.59
N ALA A 208 1.22 29.88 18.56
CA ALA A 208 0.95 28.53 18.14
C ALA A 208 -0.01 27.88 19.15
N SER A 209 -1.15 27.38 18.67
CA SER A 209 -2.23 26.84 19.51
C SER A 209 -2.68 25.48 18.98
N SER A 210 -2.97 24.56 19.89
CA SER A 210 -3.54 23.25 19.55
C SER A 210 -4.99 23.31 19.09
N THR A 211 -5.68 24.44 19.29
CA THR A 211 -7.11 24.61 18.99
C THR A 211 -7.49 24.29 17.54
N GLU A 212 -6.65 24.64 16.57
CA GLU A 212 -6.93 24.37 15.15
C GLU A 212 -6.82 22.89 14.83
N LEU A 213 -5.78 22.22 15.34
CA LEU A 213 -5.61 20.78 15.23
C LEU A 213 -6.82 20.05 15.82
N LEU A 214 -7.25 20.44 17.02
CA LEU A 214 -8.39 19.85 17.73
C LEU A 214 -9.68 20.02 16.94
N GLN A 215 -9.94 21.21 16.39
CA GLN A 215 -11.13 21.45 15.56
C GLN A 215 -11.15 20.58 14.30
N ILE A 216 -10.00 20.37 13.67
CA ILE A 216 -9.90 19.53 12.48
C ILE A 216 -10.14 18.08 12.84
N ILE A 217 -9.40 17.57 13.81
CA ILE A 217 -9.54 16.23 14.33
C ILE A 217 -11.01 15.94 14.71
N LEU A 218 -11.68 16.85 15.41
CA LEU A 218 -13.11 16.73 15.78
C LEU A 218 -14.05 16.69 14.57
N ARG A 219 -13.75 17.43 13.50
CA ARG A 219 -14.56 17.42 12.27
C ARG A 219 -14.48 16.09 11.52
N TYR A 220 -13.29 15.51 11.43
CA TYR A 220 -13.06 14.29 10.64
C TYR A 220 -13.40 13.01 11.38
N HIS A 221 -13.34 13.03 12.70
CA HIS A 221 -13.59 11.86 13.54
C HIS A 221 -14.77 12.02 14.50
N ALA A 222 -15.74 12.87 14.16
CA ALA A 222 -16.93 13.15 14.99
C ALA A 222 -17.70 11.88 15.41
N ASN A 223 -17.61 10.80 14.61
CA ASN A 223 -18.30 9.53 14.86
C ASN A 223 -17.39 8.45 15.50
N ASN A 224 -16.13 8.75 15.80
CA ASN A 224 -15.19 7.80 16.39
C ASN A 224 -14.96 8.15 17.86
N GLU A 225 -15.74 7.53 18.76
CA GLU A 225 -15.68 7.78 20.21
C GLU A 225 -14.28 7.62 20.81
N ASN A 226 -13.46 6.72 20.24
CA ASN A 226 -12.09 6.50 20.71
C ASN A 226 -11.19 7.68 20.38
N PHE A 227 -11.33 8.25 19.19
CA PHE A 227 -10.61 9.47 18.79
C PHE A 227 -11.02 10.64 19.68
N LEU A 228 -12.32 10.76 19.99
CA LEU A 228 -12.83 11.78 20.91
C LEU A 228 -12.24 11.67 22.33
N ASN A 229 -12.01 10.45 22.81
CA ASN A 229 -11.39 10.25 24.12
C ASN A 229 -9.90 10.61 24.11
N LEU A 230 -9.17 10.27 23.05
CA LEU A 230 -7.76 10.63 22.89
C LEU A 230 -7.56 12.16 22.83
N ILE A 231 -8.46 12.87 22.15
CA ILE A 231 -8.51 14.34 22.11
C ILE A 231 -8.72 14.92 23.52
N LYS A 232 -9.70 14.40 24.25
CA LYS A 232 -10.02 14.88 25.61
C LYS A 232 -8.88 14.62 26.58
N GLU A 233 -8.18 13.49 26.41
CA GLU A 233 -6.99 13.18 27.19
C GLU A 233 -5.88 14.18 26.87
N PHE A 234 -5.57 14.39 25.60
CA PHE A 234 -4.59 15.38 25.17
C PHE A 234 -4.93 16.80 25.67
N GLU A 235 -6.16 17.28 25.51
CA GLU A 235 -6.59 18.60 26.00
C GLU A 235 -6.40 18.76 27.51
N LYS A 236 -6.55 17.67 28.27
CA LYS A 236 -6.46 17.68 29.72
C LYS A 236 -5.02 17.51 30.23
N THR A 237 -4.17 16.80 29.49
CA THR A 237 -2.88 16.29 30.00
C THR A 237 -1.66 16.85 29.29
N TYR A 238 -1.81 17.48 28.12
CA TYR A 238 -0.68 18.09 27.43
C TYR A 238 -0.22 19.37 28.14
N ASP A 239 1.06 19.40 28.54
CA ASP A 239 1.77 20.60 28.95
C ASP A 239 3.02 20.76 28.08
N LYS A 240 3.39 22.01 27.79
CA LYS A 240 4.58 22.36 27.00
C LYS A 240 5.88 21.85 27.60
N GLN A 241 5.94 21.60 28.91
CA GLN A 241 7.11 21.03 29.58
C GLN A 241 7.24 19.51 29.36
N ASP A 242 6.15 18.85 28.95
CA ASP A 242 6.12 17.42 28.69
C ASP A 242 6.18 17.09 27.19
N ALA A 243 6.39 18.07 26.31
CA ALA A 243 6.40 17.87 24.86
C ALA A 243 7.37 16.75 24.39
N ILE A 244 8.58 16.64 24.95
CA ILE A 244 9.47 15.52 24.62
C ILE A 244 8.88 14.18 25.08
N GLN A 245 8.24 14.11 26.25
CA GLN A 245 7.54 12.92 26.71
C GLN A 245 6.45 12.52 25.71
N TRP A 246 5.64 13.47 25.24
CA TRP A 246 4.61 13.23 24.22
C TRP A 246 5.19 12.74 22.89
N LEU A 247 6.37 13.24 22.51
CA LEU A 247 7.09 12.85 21.30
C LEU A 247 7.66 11.41 21.37
N ILE A 248 7.93 10.87 22.57
CA ILE A 248 8.44 9.49 22.71
C ILE A 248 7.37 8.48 23.12
N SER A 249 6.20 8.94 23.61
CA SER A 249 5.18 8.07 24.21
C SER A 249 4.29 7.32 23.19
N ASN A 250 4.71 7.18 21.93
CA ASN A 250 3.96 6.50 20.84
C ASN A 250 2.48 6.95 20.79
N THR A 251 2.26 8.27 20.89
CA THR A 251 0.93 8.88 20.88
C THR A 251 0.46 9.15 19.46
N SER A 252 -0.85 9.37 19.25
CA SER A 252 -1.33 9.77 17.91
C SER A 252 -0.73 11.11 17.47
N LEU A 253 -0.46 12.01 18.41
CA LEU A 253 0.16 13.31 18.12
C LEU A 253 1.58 13.16 17.56
N GLU A 254 2.39 12.29 18.17
CA GLU A 254 3.71 11.93 17.68
C GLU A 254 3.61 11.38 16.25
N ARG A 255 2.74 10.38 16.01
CA ARG A 255 2.58 9.78 14.67
C ARG A 255 2.17 10.79 13.60
N PHE A 256 1.24 11.68 13.94
CA PHE A 256 0.80 12.75 13.04
C PHE A 256 1.94 13.68 12.66
N LEU A 257 2.78 14.04 13.65
CA LEU A 257 3.93 14.89 13.43
C LEU A 257 5.02 14.19 12.60
N THR A 258 5.39 12.97 12.97
CA THR A 258 6.40 12.18 12.26
C THR A 258 6.01 11.98 10.79
N LYS A 259 4.73 11.62 10.53
CA LYS A 259 4.21 11.51 9.16
C LYS A 259 4.24 12.86 8.43
N ALA A 260 3.75 13.92 9.04
CA ALA A 260 3.68 15.24 8.42
C ALA A 260 5.07 15.78 8.04
N LEU A 261 6.09 15.55 8.88
CA LEU A 261 7.48 15.90 8.60
C LEU A 261 8.04 15.06 7.44
N ARG A 262 7.81 13.74 7.45
CA ARG A 262 8.27 12.83 6.39
C ARG A 262 7.72 13.21 5.01
N GLU A 263 6.43 13.52 4.93
CA GLU A 263 5.72 13.89 3.69
C GLU A 263 5.83 15.39 3.35
N GLN A 264 6.41 16.18 4.26
CA GLN A 264 6.47 17.64 4.18
C GLN A 264 5.06 18.23 3.96
N ASN A 265 4.08 17.77 4.75
CA ASN A 265 2.68 18.19 4.69
C ASN A 265 2.53 19.58 5.33
N ILE A 266 2.45 20.61 4.49
CA ILE A 266 2.42 22.01 4.91
C ILE A 266 1.23 22.29 5.84
N SER A 267 0.03 21.85 5.49
CA SER A 267 -1.17 22.09 6.30
C SER A 267 -1.05 21.47 7.68
N MET A 268 -0.66 20.20 7.75
CA MET A 268 -0.56 19.50 9.03
C MET A 268 0.56 20.06 9.91
N LEU A 269 1.69 20.47 9.32
CA LEU A 269 2.78 21.10 10.05
C LEU A 269 2.43 22.49 10.59
N PHE A 270 1.57 23.26 9.92
CA PHE A 270 0.99 24.47 10.50
C PHE A 270 0.13 24.17 11.73
N TYR A 271 -0.71 23.13 11.69
CA TYR A 271 -1.55 22.73 12.82
C TYR A 271 -0.75 22.16 14.00
N LEU A 272 0.36 21.47 13.72
CA LEU A 272 1.26 20.90 14.72
C LEU A 272 2.37 21.87 15.16
N ARG A 273 2.33 23.12 14.69
CA ARG A 273 3.35 24.13 14.98
C ARG A 273 3.59 24.32 16.48
N PHE A 274 2.53 24.29 17.30
CA PHE A 274 2.66 24.47 18.75
C PHE A 274 3.58 23.42 19.35
N PHE A 275 3.43 22.17 18.91
CA PHE A 275 4.20 21.04 19.39
C PHE A 275 5.66 21.14 18.93
N LEU A 276 5.91 21.53 17.68
CA LEU A 276 7.25 21.78 17.16
C LEU A 276 8.00 22.88 17.94
N VAL A 277 7.32 23.97 18.29
CA VAL A 277 7.89 25.06 19.08
C VAL A 277 8.26 24.59 20.49
N ASP A 278 7.37 23.83 21.13
CA ASP A 278 7.59 23.31 22.49
C ASP A 278 8.76 22.31 22.50
N ILE A 279 8.81 21.37 21.55
CA ILE A 279 9.92 20.41 21.38
C ILE A 279 11.25 21.16 21.18
N HIS A 280 11.29 22.09 20.25
CA HIS A 280 12.51 22.86 19.97
C HIS A 280 13.01 23.63 21.20
N THR A 281 12.08 24.24 21.96
CA THR A 281 12.41 24.96 23.19
C THR A 281 13.02 24.02 24.24
N GLN A 282 12.48 22.81 24.39
CA GLN A 282 13.04 21.82 25.32
C GLN A 282 14.42 21.34 24.90
N LEU A 283 14.63 21.07 23.60
CA LEU A 283 15.93 20.64 23.08
C LEU A 283 17.01 21.70 23.30
N ILE A 284 16.71 22.98 23.08
CA ILE A 284 17.64 24.08 23.37
C ILE A 284 17.95 24.16 24.88
N THR A 285 16.93 24.00 25.72
CA THR A 285 17.09 24.11 27.18
C THR A 285 17.99 23.00 27.74
N HIS A 286 17.97 21.81 27.14
CA HIS A 286 18.76 20.64 27.54
C HIS A 286 19.84 20.29 26.51
N GLN A 287 20.35 21.31 25.81
CA GLN A 287 21.36 21.14 24.77
C GLN A 287 22.62 20.47 25.32
N LEU A 288 23.07 19.40 24.64
CA LEU A 288 24.32 18.74 24.97
C LEU A 288 25.51 19.44 24.29
N GLU A 289 26.68 19.41 24.94
CA GLU A 289 27.92 19.95 24.36
C GLU A 289 28.50 19.03 23.28
N SER A 290 28.42 17.71 23.48
CA SER A 290 28.86 16.72 22.50
C SER A 290 28.15 15.40 22.72
N ALA A 291 28.09 14.57 21.68
CA ALA A 291 27.57 13.23 21.77
C ALA A 291 28.11 12.31 20.68
N ARG A 292 28.09 11.01 20.97
CA ARG A 292 28.21 9.94 19.98
C ARG A 292 26.90 9.14 20.02
N ALA A 293 26.26 9.03 18.86
CA ALA A 293 24.94 8.43 18.76
C ALA A 293 24.89 7.39 17.65
N TYR A 294 24.04 6.38 17.81
CA TYR A 294 23.91 5.25 16.91
C TYR A 294 22.45 5.02 16.53
N ARG A 295 22.18 4.72 15.27
CA ARG A 295 20.84 4.38 14.79
C ARG A 295 20.89 3.24 13.78
N LYS A 296 19.99 2.27 13.93
CA LYS A 296 19.67 1.30 12.89
C LYS A 296 18.65 1.90 11.91
N GLN A 297 18.94 1.84 10.63
CA GLN A 297 18.09 2.39 9.59
C GLN A 297 18.03 1.45 8.39
N PHE A 298 16.86 0.90 8.10
CA PHE A 298 16.59 0.22 6.85
C PHE A 298 16.51 1.25 5.73
N MET A 299 17.21 1.00 4.63
CA MET A 299 17.21 1.85 3.45
C MET A 299 17.04 1.00 2.19
N SER A 300 16.36 1.55 1.18
CA SER A 300 16.29 0.88 -0.12
C SER A 300 17.67 0.88 -0.79
N LEU A 301 17.88 -0.08 -1.70
CA LEU A 301 19.09 -0.16 -2.51
C LEU A 301 19.35 1.15 -3.28
N THR A 302 18.30 1.86 -3.69
CA THR A 302 18.43 3.15 -4.37
C THR A 302 18.95 4.26 -3.45
N ASN A 303 18.50 4.30 -2.20
CA ASN A 303 19.00 5.28 -1.23
C ASN A 303 20.48 5.00 -0.94
N ILE A 304 20.84 3.73 -0.80
CA ILE A 304 22.24 3.29 -0.63
C ILE A 304 23.08 3.71 -1.83
N ALA A 305 22.63 3.44 -3.06
CA ALA A 305 23.32 3.85 -4.28
C ALA A 305 23.47 5.38 -4.39
N GLN A 306 22.45 6.15 -3.98
CA GLN A 306 22.52 7.61 -3.94
C GLN A 306 23.58 8.11 -2.95
N ILE A 307 23.73 7.46 -1.79
CA ILE A 307 24.78 7.77 -0.81
C ILE A 307 26.17 7.43 -1.38
N GLN A 308 26.31 6.26 -2.00
CA GLN A 308 27.58 5.84 -2.64
C GLN A 308 28.03 6.79 -3.74
N ASN A 309 27.09 7.26 -4.56
CA ASN A 309 27.38 8.17 -5.67
C ASN A 309 27.69 9.60 -5.22
N ASN A 310 27.47 9.93 -3.94
CA ASN A 310 27.73 11.25 -3.36
C ASN A 310 28.73 11.18 -2.19
N PRO A 311 29.96 10.69 -2.41
CA PRO A 311 30.96 10.63 -1.35
C PRO A 311 31.26 12.05 -0.86
N ASN A 312 31.38 12.20 0.46
CA ASN A 312 31.54 13.49 1.16
C ASN A 312 30.36 14.48 1.00
N GLY A 313 29.22 14.05 0.46
CA GLY A 313 27.99 14.87 0.39
C GLY A 313 27.31 15.04 1.75
N TYR A 314 26.04 15.46 1.71
CA TYR A 314 25.23 15.65 2.91
C TYR A 314 23.99 14.78 2.91
N LEU A 315 23.53 14.44 4.12
CA LEU A 315 22.24 13.84 4.38
C LEU A 315 21.38 14.79 5.20
N VAL A 316 20.14 14.92 4.79
CA VAL A 316 19.13 15.73 5.45
C VAL A 316 18.05 14.79 5.97
N PHE A 317 17.73 14.89 7.26
CA PHE A 317 16.63 14.17 7.87
C PHE A 317 15.44 15.11 8.01
N ASN A 318 14.37 14.88 7.24
CA ASN A 318 13.20 15.75 7.26
C ASN A 318 12.45 15.73 8.60
N GLY A 319 12.43 14.58 9.27
CA GLY A 319 11.84 14.37 10.59
C GLY A 319 12.88 14.39 11.72
N PHE A 320 12.43 14.13 12.95
CA PHE A 320 13.33 13.97 14.09
C PHE A 320 14.21 12.74 13.92
N LEU A 321 15.46 12.83 14.39
CA LEU A 321 16.37 11.70 14.39
C LEU A 321 16.50 11.15 15.81
N PHE A 322 15.90 9.99 16.05
CA PHE A 322 16.04 9.24 17.29
C PHE A 322 17.23 8.29 17.19
N SER A 323 18.09 8.31 18.21
CA SER A 323 19.33 7.55 18.23
C SER A 323 19.67 7.09 19.65
N SER A 324 20.45 6.01 19.77
CA SER A 324 20.93 5.48 21.05
C SER A 324 22.33 5.98 21.35
N ILE A 325 22.67 6.15 22.63
CA ILE A 325 24.04 6.40 23.09
C ILE A 325 24.90 5.13 22.98
N GLN A 326 24.27 3.96 23.05
CA GLN A 326 24.98 2.68 23.00
C GLN A 326 24.99 2.13 21.57
N PRO A 327 26.13 1.58 21.12
CA PRO A 327 26.18 0.87 19.85
C PRO A 327 25.26 -0.36 19.94
N PRO A 328 24.33 -0.55 19.00
CA PRO A 328 23.38 -1.62 19.10
C PRO A 328 24.01 -2.98 18.79
N ASN A 329 23.56 -4.04 19.46
CA ASN A 329 23.87 -5.40 19.05
C ASN A 329 23.24 -5.67 17.67
N CYS A 330 24.07 -5.92 16.67
CA CYS A 330 23.62 -6.30 15.33
C CYS A 330 23.53 -7.84 15.29
N SER A 331 22.36 -8.40 15.58
CA SER A 331 22.06 -9.81 15.35
C SER A 331 21.56 -10.02 13.92
N LEU A 332 21.96 -11.13 13.30
CA LEU A 332 21.61 -11.52 11.92
C LEU A 332 20.11 -11.79 11.69
N ASP A 333 19.29 -11.79 12.74
CA ASP A 333 17.84 -12.00 12.66
C ASP A 333 17.06 -10.75 12.20
N ASP A 334 17.74 -9.61 12.00
CA ASP A 334 17.16 -8.36 11.48
C ASP A 334 16.95 -8.45 9.95
N ILE A 335 16.06 -9.38 9.54
CA ILE A 335 15.30 -9.45 8.27
C ILE A 335 16.11 -9.17 6.98
N ASP A 336 16.49 -10.24 6.28
CA ASP A 336 16.84 -10.24 4.85
C ASP A 336 15.57 -9.94 4.00
N ASP A 337 15.22 -8.66 3.85
CA ASP A 337 14.31 -8.23 2.78
C ASP A 337 15.15 -7.92 1.54
N ILE A 338 14.81 -8.53 0.41
CA ILE A 338 15.53 -8.35 -0.87
C ILE A 338 15.55 -6.86 -1.28
N GLN A 339 14.59 -6.06 -0.81
CA GLN A 339 14.43 -4.64 -1.20
C GLN A 339 15.13 -3.64 -0.26
N TYR A 340 15.44 -4.04 0.97
CA TYR A 340 15.93 -3.12 2.01
C TYR A 340 17.14 -3.71 2.72
N GLN A 341 18.16 -2.89 2.93
CA GLN A 341 19.34 -3.28 3.69
C GLN A 341 19.46 -2.44 4.96
N LEU A 342 20.00 -3.09 6.01
CA LEU A 342 20.26 -2.45 7.28
C LEU A 342 21.52 -1.58 7.19
N VAL A 343 21.36 -0.29 7.49
CA VAL A 343 22.43 0.69 7.63
C VAL A 343 22.59 1.05 9.11
N LEU A 344 23.77 0.82 9.66
CA LEU A 344 24.17 1.32 10.97
C LEU A 344 24.73 2.73 10.81
N ILE A 345 23.97 3.70 11.29
CA ILE A 345 24.36 5.11 11.29
C ILE A 345 25.07 5.42 12.60
N GLU A 346 26.28 5.93 12.49
CA GLU A 346 27.08 6.45 13.59
C GLU A 346 27.24 7.95 13.44
N ILE A 347 26.87 8.70 14.48
CA ILE A 347 26.83 10.16 14.46
C ILE A 347 27.79 10.69 15.52
N TYR A 348 28.71 11.54 15.08
CA TYR A 348 29.58 12.32 15.96
C TYR A 348 29.13 13.78 15.93
N VAL A 349 28.93 14.36 17.11
CA VAL A 349 28.53 15.77 17.21
C VAL A 349 29.28 16.48 18.33
N GLU A 350 29.77 17.67 17.99
CA GLU A 350 30.23 18.69 18.92
C GLU A 350 29.39 19.94 18.65
N TYR A 351 28.63 20.37 19.65
CA TYR A 351 27.72 21.50 19.53
C TYR A 351 28.50 22.80 19.35
N ARG A 352 28.01 23.65 18.43
CA ARG A 352 28.47 25.01 18.20
C ARG A 352 27.27 25.92 17.98
N ASP A 353 27.43 27.19 18.34
CA ASP A 353 26.37 28.18 18.18
C ASP A 353 25.90 28.30 16.72
N GLY A 354 24.63 27.98 16.49
CA GLY A 354 24.02 27.95 15.16
C GLY A 354 23.71 26.54 14.65
N MET A 355 24.19 25.49 15.30
CA MET A 355 23.83 24.12 14.96
C MET A 355 22.39 23.78 15.38
N PRO A 356 21.72 22.87 14.65
CA PRO A 356 20.44 22.31 15.08
C PRO A 356 20.52 21.72 16.49
N PRO A 357 19.53 21.95 17.36
CA PRO A 357 19.62 21.48 18.74
C PRO A 357 19.43 19.98 18.85
N PHE A 358 20.07 19.39 19.86
CA PHE A 358 19.97 17.97 20.20
C PHE A 358 20.16 17.77 21.70
N ALA A 359 19.42 16.80 22.27
CA ALA A 359 19.42 16.56 23.70
C ALA A 359 19.19 15.08 24.05
N CYS A 360 19.55 14.70 25.28
CA CYS A 360 19.31 13.38 25.84
C CYS A 360 17.94 13.32 26.53
N VAL A 361 17.09 12.38 26.13
CA VAL A 361 15.71 12.20 26.65
C VAL A 361 15.69 12.06 28.17
N GLN A 362 16.63 11.30 28.73
CA GLN A 362 16.69 11.01 30.15
C GLN A 362 16.97 12.25 31.02
N GLN A 363 17.45 13.35 30.44
CA GLN A 363 17.64 14.62 31.15
C GLN A 363 16.34 15.45 31.22
N MET A 364 15.38 15.15 30.35
CA MET A 364 14.15 15.93 30.16
C MET A 364 12.92 15.23 30.75
N VAL A 365 12.96 13.90 30.83
CA VAL A 365 11.85 13.08 31.31
C VAL A 365 12.14 12.59 32.73
N ASN A 366 11.17 12.79 33.63
CA ASN A 366 11.17 12.22 34.97
C ASN A 366 10.82 10.73 34.91
N VAL A 367 11.75 9.89 34.44
CA VAL A 367 11.56 8.45 34.44
C VAL A 367 11.75 7.96 35.87
N ASN A 368 10.66 7.52 36.51
CA ASN A 368 10.77 6.76 37.76
C ASN A 368 11.73 5.59 37.51
N SER A 369 12.76 5.50 38.35
CA SER A 369 13.96 4.67 38.24
C SER A 369 13.74 3.15 38.34
N ASP A 370 12.63 2.62 37.82
CA ASP A 370 12.25 1.21 37.92
C ASP A 370 12.43 0.41 36.62
N ASN A 371 12.81 1.06 35.51
CA ASN A 371 13.25 0.34 34.31
C ASN A 371 14.76 0.52 34.10
N ASN A 372 15.53 -0.50 34.48
CA ASN A 372 16.94 -0.70 34.15
C ASN A 372 17.17 -0.91 32.63
N ASN A 373 16.56 -0.09 31.76
CA ASN A 373 16.93 -0.08 30.35
C ASN A 373 18.00 0.97 30.12
N ASN A 374 19.20 0.49 29.81
CA ASN A 374 20.40 1.27 29.49
C ASN A 374 20.31 2.06 28.17
N ASP A 375 19.12 2.17 27.56
CA ASP A 375 18.89 2.76 26.24
C ASP A 375 18.67 4.26 26.35
N SER A 376 19.75 4.97 26.69
CA SER A 376 19.75 6.43 26.63
C SER A 376 19.51 6.90 25.18
N THR A 377 18.51 7.75 24.98
CA THR A 377 18.07 8.18 23.64
C THR A 377 18.45 9.64 23.41
N ILE A 378 19.12 9.90 22.29
CA ILE A 378 19.43 11.25 21.80
C ILE A 378 18.46 11.58 20.67
N ILE A 379 17.86 12.77 20.76
CA ILE A 379 16.96 13.31 19.74
C ILE A 379 17.65 14.51 19.09
N PHE A 380 17.75 14.49 17.75
CA PHE A 380 18.13 15.66 16.97
C PHE A 380 16.88 16.31 16.37
N MET A 381 16.88 17.63 16.29
CA MET A 381 15.79 18.42 15.72
C MET A 381 15.50 18.03 14.26
N CYS A 382 14.23 18.07 13.86
CA CYS A 382 13.84 17.84 12.48
C CYS A 382 14.50 18.86 11.52
N GLY A 383 14.89 18.41 10.33
CA GLY A 383 15.62 19.23 9.36
C GLY A 383 17.14 19.23 9.59
N SER A 384 17.66 18.49 10.58
CA SER A 384 19.11 18.39 10.82
C SER A 384 19.87 17.88 9.60
N ILE A 385 21.04 18.47 9.36
CA ILE A 385 21.89 18.19 8.21
C ILE A 385 23.20 17.59 8.69
N PHE A 386 23.61 16.50 8.05
CA PHE A 386 24.78 15.74 8.40
C PHE A 386 25.72 15.61 7.20
N LYS A 387 27.02 15.79 7.41
CA LYS A 387 28.03 15.49 6.41
C LYS A 387 28.39 14.01 6.47
N ILE A 388 28.46 13.37 5.30
CA ILE A 388 28.94 11.99 5.16
C ILE A 388 30.45 11.96 5.36
N ILE A 389 30.93 11.20 6.34
CA ILE A 389 32.36 11.00 6.63
C ILE A 389 32.86 9.75 5.90
N SER A 390 32.15 8.64 6.06
CA SER A 390 32.46 7.35 5.43
C SER A 390 31.17 6.57 5.22
N PHE A 391 31.17 5.72 4.19
CA PHE A 391 30.09 4.80 3.90
C PHE A 391 30.68 3.50 3.35
N GLU A 392 30.65 2.45 4.16
CA GLU A 392 31.38 1.20 3.90
C GLU A 392 30.47 -0.01 4.13
N GLU A 393 30.61 -1.03 3.28
CA GLU A 393 29.92 -2.31 3.47
C GLU A 393 30.72 -3.21 4.41
N ASN A 394 30.07 -3.78 5.43
CA ASN A 394 30.67 -4.79 6.27
C ASN A 394 30.53 -6.19 5.66
N HIS A 395 31.29 -7.15 6.20
CA HIS A 395 31.29 -8.56 5.77
C HIS A 395 29.93 -9.29 5.84
N ASN A 396 28.90 -8.69 6.42
CA ASN A 396 27.58 -9.28 6.64
C ASN A 396 26.45 -8.51 5.92
N SER A 397 26.72 -7.89 4.76
CA SER A 397 25.72 -7.14 3.97
C SER A 397 25.01 -6.01 4.75
N THR A 398 25.68 -5.50 5.78
CA THR A 398 25.27 -4.36 6.60
C THR A 398 26.16 -3.18 6.27
N TRP A 399 25.58 -2.00 6.10
CA TRP A 399 26.35 -0.80 5.78
C TRP A 399 26.66 0.00 7.05
N ASN A 400 27.89 0.45 7.19
CA ASN A 400 28.27 1.43 8.20
C ASN A 400 28.30 2.82 7.56
N LEU A 401 27.54 3.75 8.13
CA LEU A 401 27.47 5.13 7.70
C LEU A 401 27.93 6.04 8.84
N GLN A 402 29.03 6.75 8.66
CA GLN A 402 29.50 7.73 9.64
C GLN A 402 29.11 9.15 9.23
N LEU A 403 28.52 9.88 10.16
CA LEU A 403 27.96 11.20 9.98
C LEU A 403 28.51 12.21 11.00
N SER A 404 28.67 13.46 10.56
CA SER A 404 28.92 14.62 11.44
C SER A 404 27.78 15.61 11.29
N LEU A 405 27.18 16.05 12.40
CA LEU A 405 26.22 17.17 12.36
C LEU A 405 26.93 18.45 11.90
N ILE A 406 26.28 19.25 11.04
CA ILE A 406 26.83 20.52 10.54
C ILE A 406 25.94 21.73 10.90
N ASP A 407 26.57 22.91 10.94
CA ASP A 407 25.87 24.20 11.02
C ASP A 407 25.34 24.56 9.62
N ASP A 408 24.17 25.20 9.55
CA ASP A 408 23.61 25.80 8.35
C ASP A 408 24.61 26.73 7.64
N LYS A 409 25.46 27.44 8.40
CA LYS A 409 26.51 28.34 7.86
C LYS A 409 27.52 27.62 6.95
N ASN A 410 27.66 26.31 7.09
CA ASN A 410 28.54 25.53 6.23
C ASN A 410 27.96 25.36 4.81
N LEU A 411 26.69 25.69 4.61
CA LEU A 411 25.99 25.65 3.32
C LEU A 411 25.66 27.09 2.89
N SER A 412 26.55 27.69 2.09
CA SER A 412 26.46 29.11 1.67
C SER A 412 25.07 29.50 1.15
N VAL A 413 24.52 28.72 0.22
CA VAL A 413 23.20 28.99 -0.39
C VAL A 413 22.08 28.97 0.66
N LEU A 414 22.10 28.01 1.60
CA LEU A 414 21.11 27.94 2.66
C LEU A 414 21.25 29.12 3.62
N ASN A 415 22.48 29.45 4.01
CA ASN A 415 22.75 30.58 4.89
C ASN A 415 22.28 31.89 4.27
N ASP A 416 22.57 32.14 2.99
CA ASP A 416 22.15 33.35 2.27
C ASP A 416 20.62 33.49 2.24
N GLN A 417 19.90 32.38 2.00
CA GLN A 417 18.43 32.39 2.01
C GLN A 417 17.85 32.59 3.42
N LYS A 418 18.42 31.95 4.44
CA LYS A 418 18.02 32.14 5.85
C LYS A 418 18.29 33.58 6.31
N GLU A 419 19.43 34.16 5.97
CA GLU A 419 19.75 35.55 6.26
C GLU A 419 18.80 36.51 5.55
N THR A 420 18.52 36.29 4.26
CA THR A 420 17.55 37.06 3.50
C THR A 420 16.17 37.01 4.16
N LEU A 421 15.71 35.82 4.56
CA LEU A 421 14.45 35.64 5.27
C LEU A 421 14.44 36.38 6.62
N ARG A 422 15.52 36.29 7.40
CA ARG A 422 15.64 36.96 8.72
C ARG A 422 15.62 38.48 8.59
N GLN A 423 16.30 39.03 7.58
CA GLN A 423 16.41 40.47 7.35
C GLN A 423 15.14 41.06 6.74
N THR A 424 14.61 40.45 5.69
CA THR A 424 13.45 40.98 4.95
C THR A 424 12.13 40.65 5.62
N LYS A 425 12.07 39.53 6.37
CA LYS A 425 10.83 38.91 6.85
C LYS A 425 9.83 38.64 5.72
N ASP A 426 10.31 38.51 4.48
CA ASP A 426 9.50 38.21 3.32
C ASP A 426 9.27 36.70 3.19
N LEU A 427 8.05 36.28 3.51
CA LEU A 427 7.63 34.89 3.48
C LEU A 427 7.30 34.40 2.06
N SER A 428 7.23 35.30 1.08
CA SER A 428 7.00 34.94 -0.33
C SER A 428 8.17 34.13 -0.92
N ILE A 429 9.36 34.23 -0.32
CA ILE A 429 10.54 33.44 -0.71
C ILE A 429 10.24 31.94 -0.69
N ILE A 430 9.52 31.46 0.33
CA ILE A 430 9.15 30.04 0.46
C ILE A 430 8.17 29.63 -0.67
N ALA A 431 7.19 30.48 -0.98
CA ALA A 431 6.24 30.22 -2.07
C ALA A 431 6.96 30.20 -3.44
N ASN A 432 7.91 31.11 -3.67
CA ASN A 432 8.69 31.15 -4.91
C ASN A 432 9.58 29.90 -5.06
N LEU A 433 10.23 29.46 -3.98
CA LEU A 433 11.02 28.22 -3.99
C LEU A 433 10.15 26.97 -4.22
N LEU A 434 8.92 26.94 -3.67
CA LEU A 434 7.96 25.88 -3.95
C LEU A 434 7.54 25.86 -5.43
N GLU A 435 7.35 27.01 -6.06
CA GLU A 435 7.09 27.08 -7.52
C GLU A 435 8.30 26.61 -8.34
N GLN A 436 9.51 27.00 -7.96
CA GLN A 436 10.76 26.55 -8.60
C GLN A 436 10.99 25.05 -8.45
N ALA A 437 10.57 24.47 -7.32
CA ALA A 437 10.59 23.03 -7.08
C ALA A 437 9.48 22.26 -7.85
N ASN A 438 8.71 22.92 -8.72
CA ASN A 438 7.53 22.38 -9.41
C ASN A 438 6.41 21.90 -8.45
N GLN A 439 6.35 22.43 -7.23
CA GLN A 439 5.37 22.07 -6.20
C GLN A 439 4.27 23.14 -6.06
N ARG A 440 3.65 23.52 -7.18
CA ARG A 440 2.65 24.60 -7.23
C ARG A 440 1.46 24.41 -6.29
N ASN A 441 1.00 23.17 -6.11
CA ASN A 441 -0.09 22.86 -5.17
C ASN A 441 0.31 23.20 -3.73
N LYS A 442 1.53 22.82 -3.32
CA LYS A 442 2.08 23.17 -2.00
C LYS A 442 2.28 24.68 -1.85
N ALA A 443 2.70 25.39 -2.90
CA ALA A 443 2.82 26.86 -2.90
C ALA A 443 1.46 27.55 -2.64
N ASN A 444 0.39 27.07 -3.26
CA ASN A 444 -0.96 27.59 -3.06
C ASN A 444 -1.45 27.35 -1.62
N ILE A 445 -1.29 26.12 -1.12
CA ILE A 445 -1.66 25.74 0.26
C ILE A 445 -0.89 26.61 1.27
N PHE A 446 0.42 26.75 1.08
CA PHE A 446 1.26 27.61 1.92
C PHE A 446 0.76 29.06 1.95
N SER A 447 0.48 29.62 0.76
CA SER A 447 0.00 31.00 0.62
C SER A 447 -1.37 31.20 1.28
N GLU A 448 -2.25 30.19 1.19
CA GLU A 448 -3.56 30.22 1.85
C GLU A 448 -3.42 30.25 3.38
N HIS A 449 -2.60 29.37 3.97
CA HIS A 449 -2.33 29.39 5.41
C HIS A 449 -1.71 30.71 5.85
N LEU A 450 -0.77 31.24 5.08
CA LEU A 450 -0.14 32.51 5.40
C LEU A 450 -1.13 33.67 5.41
N SER A 451 -2.07 33.68 4.46
CA SER A 451 -3.13 34.71 4.38
C SER A 451 -4.08 34.70 5.58
N ARG A 452 -4.25 33.54 6.24
CA ARG A 452 -5.07 33.41 7.46
C ARG A 452 -4.31 33.90 8.70
N LEU A 453 -3.00 33.66 8.74
CA LEU A 453 -2.14 33.95 9.90
C LEU A 453 -1.61 35.40 9.92
N LEU A 454 -1.68 36.14 8.81
CA LEU A 454 -1.31 37.55 8.72
C LEU A 454 -2.58 38.44 8.65
N PRO A 455 -2.65 39.57 9.41
CA PRO A 455 -3.79 40.47 9.34
C PRO A 455 -3.92 41.16 7.96
N SER A 456 -5.16 41.47 7.58
CA SER A 456 -5.65 41.97 6.28
C SER A 456 -4.98 43.25 5.72
N ASN A 457 -3.99 43.82 6.41
CA ASN A 457 -3.28 45.05 6.03
C ASN A 457 -1.87 44.82 5.47
N LYS A 458 -1.44 43.57 5.26
CA LYS A 458 -0.33 43.25 4.35
C LYS A 458 -0.88 42.44 3.19
N SER A 459 -1.51 43.12 2.24
CA SER A 459 -1.72 42.53 0.92
C SER A 459 -0.35 42.10 0.39
N LEU A 460 -0.15 40.79 0.19
CA LEU A 460 0.88 40.31 -0.72
C LEU A 460 0.54 40.87 -2.11
N THR A 461 1.09 42.03 -2.45
CA THR A 461 1.21 42.42 -3.85
C THR A 461 2.33 41.56 -4.42
N LEU A 462 1.96 40.51 -5.15
CA LEU A 462 2.83 39.95 -6.18
C LEU A 462 3.40 41.14 -6.97
N PRO A 463 4.73 41.28 -7.12
CA PRO A 463 5.28 42.39 -7.87
C PRO A 463 4.83 42.27 -9.33
N THR A 464 3.83 43.05 -9.70
CA THR A 464 3.44 43.35 -11.07
C THR A 464 4.35 44.44 -11.65
N ASN A 465 5.66 44.36 -11.40
CA ASN A 465 6.63 45.21 -12.08
C ASN A 465 7.14 44.48 -13.31
N ARG A 466 6.48 44.73 -14.45
CA ARG A 466 7.10 44.53 -15.77
C ARG A 466 8.25 45.53 -15.91
N PRO A 467 9.52 45.10 -16.06
CA PRO A 467 10.55 45.97 -16.59
C PRO A 467 10.24 46.18 -18.08
N THR A 468 10.03 47.43 -18.45
CA THR A 468 9.87 47.86 -19.84
C THR A 468 11.22 47.84 -20.56
N ASN A 469 11.21 47.21 -21.74
CA ASN A 469 12.24 47.22 -22.80
C ASN A 469 13.57 46.51 -22.46
N THR A 470 13.85 45.34 -23.00
CA THR A 470 14.00 45.09 -24.44
C THR A 470 13.65 43.65 -24.77
N LYS A 471 13.05 43.46 -25.95
CA LYS A 471 12.52 42.19 -26.44
C LYS A 471 13.59 41.08 -26.47
N ALA A 472 13.57 40.22 -25.47
CA ALA A 472 13.75 38.79 -25.64
C ALA A 472 12.57 38.14 -24.91
N LYS A 473 11.55 37.71 -25.67
CA LYS A 473 10.45 36.90 -25.15
C LYS A 473 11.07 35.61 -24.58
N VAL A 474 11.28 35.55 -23.27
CA VAL A 474 11.18 34.27 -22.57
C VAL A 474 9.71 34.15 -22.23
N GLN A 475 9.01 33.39 -23.07
CA GLN A 475 7.61 33.01 -22.85
C GLN A 475 7.50 32.17 -21.57
N PRO A 476 6.34 32.20 -20.88
CA PRO A 476 6.03 31.17 -19.89
C PRO A 476 6.18 29.80 -20.55
N LEU A 477 6.91 28.86 -19.94
CA LEU A 477 7.11 27.52 -20.52
C LEU A 477 5.75 26.83 -20.70
N SER A 478 5.26 26.84 -21.94
CA SER A 478 4.08 26.10 -22.37
C SER A 478 4.47 24.63 -22.54
N LEU A 479 3.78 23.72 -21.85
CA LEU A 479 3.84 22.26 -22.09
C LEU A 479 3.12 21.86 -23.39
N LYS A 480 3.43 22.54 -24.50
CA LYS A 480 3.09 22.03 -25.84
C LYS A 480 4.21 21.09 -26.27
N ASN A 481 3.85 19.86 -26.61
CA ASN A 481 4.68 18.81 -27.22
C ASN A 481 5.31 17.77 -26.27
N VAL A 482 4.49 16.83 -25.78
CA VAL A 482 4.97 15.54 -25.26
C VAL A 482 4.76 14.47 -26.34
N GLN A 483 5.70 13.55 -26.50
CA GLN A 483 5.60 12.44 -27.46
C GLN A 483 5.82 11.10 -26.76
N PHE A 484 4.91 10.16 -26.97
CA PHE A 484 4.96 8.83 -26.39
C PHE A 484 5.54 7.86 -27.43
N ILE A 485 6.55 7.09 -27.02
CA ILE A 485 7.27 6.17 -27.90
C ILE A 485 7.29 4.80 -27.23
N VAL A 486 6.81 3.79 -27.94
CA VAL A 486 6.86 2.38 -27.55
C VAL A 486 7.78 1.68 -28.53
N THR A 487 8.85 1.04 -28.05
CA THR A 487 9.84 0.39 -28.93
C THR A 487 10.28 -0.95 -28.37
N ASP A 488 10.59 -1.89 -29.26
CA ASP A 488 11.14 -3.22 -28.90
C ASP A 488 10.25 -4.06 -27.97
N LEU A 489 8.94 -3.76 -27.87
CA LEU A 489 8.02 -4.46 -26.97
C LEU A 489 7.17 -5.52 -27.66
N SER A 490 7.05 -5.50 -28.99
CA SER A 490 6.12 -6.36 -29.76
C SER A 490 6.30 -7.87 -29.54
N LYS A 491 7.52 -8.32 -29.19
CA LYS A 491 7.83 -9.72 -28.88
C LYS A 491 7.67 -10.08 -27.39
N HIS A 492 7.55 -9.08 -26.52
CA HIS A 492 7.53 -9.23 -25.06
C HIS A 492 6.14 -8.95 -24.45
N LEU A 493 5.21 -8.40 -25.24
CA LEU A 493 3.83 -8.21 -24.82
C LEU A 493 3.03 -9.51 -24.96
N ASN A 494 2.27 -9.87 -23.92
CA ASN A 494 1.31 -10.94 -24.03
C ASN A 494 0.04 -10.50 -24.81
N LYS A 495 -0.85 -11.45 -25.13
CA LYS A 495 -2.05 -11.18 -25.94
C LYS A 495 -2.96 -10.07 -25.37
N PHE A 496 -3.01 -9.92 -24.04
CA PHE A 496 -3.78 -8.87 -23.39
C PHE A 496 -3.12 -7.51 -23.59
N ALA A 497 -1.83 -7.41 -23.25
CA ALA A 497 -1.05 -6.18 -23.35
C ALA A 497 -0.95 -5.69 -24.81
N SER A 498 -0.77 -6.59 -25.79
CA SER A 498 -0.76 -6.22 -27.22
C SER A 498 -2.08 -5.60 -27.68
N ALA A 499 -3.22 -6.16 -27.25
CA ALA A 499 -4.51 -5.66 -27.66
C ALA A 499 -4.91 -4.36 -26.92
N MET A 500 -4.48 -4.21 -25.66
CA MET A 500 -4.58 -2.94 -24.93
C MET A 500 -3.75 -1.85 -25.64
N LEU A 501 -2.52 -2.16 -26.05
CA LEU A 501 -1.66 -1.25 -26.80
C LEU A 501 -2.28 -0.85 -28.15
N ASN A 502 -2.82 -1.81 -28.91
CA ASN A 502 -3.54 -1.53 -30.17
C ASN A 502 -4.77 -0.63 -29.94
N THR A 503 -5.48 -0.83 -28.83
CA THR A 503 -6.62 0.01 -28.43
C THR A 503 -6.14 1.45 -28.17
N LEU A 504 -5.07 1.63 -27.39
CA LEU A 504 -4.48 2.95 -27.13
C LEU A 504 -4.00 3.63 -28.42
N GLN A 505 -3.35 2.89 -29.32
CA GLN A 505 -2.89 3.41 -30.60
C GLN A 505 -4.06 3.93 -31.45
N SER A 506 -5.15 3.16 -31.55
CA SER A 506 -6.35 3.57 -32.30
C SER A 506 -7.04 4.82 -31.74
N MET A 507 -6.85 5.10 -30.45
CA MET A 507 -7.44 6.25 -29.78
C MET A 507 -6.55 7.49 -29.84
N THR A 508 -5.24 7.32 -29.93
CA THR A 508 -4.27 8.39 -29.67
C THR A 508 -3.42 8.78 -30.88
N ASN A 509 -3.61 8.12 -32.04
CA ASN A 509 -3.04 8.40 -33.36
C ASN A 509 -1.67 9.12 -33.34
N ASP A 510 -1.66 10.45 -33.29
CA ASP A 510 -0.47 11.30 -33.46
C ASP A 510 0.43 11.42 -32.20
N SER A 511 -0.07 11.03 -31.02
CA SER A 511 0.66 11.16 -29.74
C SER A 511 1.51 9.94 -29.41
N LEU A 512 1.12 8.75 -29.90
CA LEU A 512 1.73 7.46 -29.58
C LEU A 512 2.39 6.84 -30.82
N LEU A 513 3.73 6.78 -30.81
CA LEU A 513 4.51 6.11 -31.85
C LEU A 513 4.95 4.73 -31.38
N ILE A 514 4.77 3.71 -32.23
CA ILE A 514 5.17 2.33 -31.96
C ILE A 514 6.20 1.89 -32.99
N TYR A 515 7.35 1.41 -32.54
CA TYR A 515 8.44 0.88 -33.35
C TYR A 515 8.68 -0.59 -33.02
N ASP A 516 8.47 -1.48 -33.99
CA ASP A 516 8.61 -2.93 -33.79
C ASP A 516 10.07 -3.42 -33.77
N ASN A 517 11.00 -2.64 -34.35
CA ASN A 517 12.43 -2.91 -34.31
C ASN A 517 13.19 -1.65 -33.88
N GLY A 518 14.08 -1.81 -32.91
CA GLY A 518 14.92 -0.73 -32.38
C GLY A 518 15.86 -0.05 -33.38
N SER A 519 15.99 -0.57 -34.60
CA SER A 519 16.78 0.08 -35.66
C SER A 519 16.09 1.26 -36.33
N ASP A 520 14.77 1.41 -36.13
CA ASP A 520 13.96 2.38 -36.89
C ASP A 520 13.77 3.71 -36.14
N PHE A 521 14.22 3.77 -34.88
CA PHE A 521 14.20 4.98 -34.06
C PHE A 521 15.60 5.61 -34.00
N ASP A 522 15.80 6.68 -34.75
CA ASP A 522 17.05 7.45 -34.72
C ASP A 522 17.05 8.40 -33.51
N SER A 523 17.89 8.08 -32.50
CA SER A 523 17.99 8.85 -31.26
C SER A 523 18.52 10.28 -31.46
N ASP A 524 19.05 10.60 -32.65
CA ASP A 524 19.54 11.93 -33.02
C ASP A 524 18.45 12.85 -33.63
N VAL A 525 17.18 12.43 -33.67
CA VAL A 525 16.08 13.30 -34.10
C VAL A 525 15.89 14.45 -33.09
N THR A 526 16.42 15.61 -33.48
CA THR A 526 16.21 16.90 -32.83
C THR A 526 14.73 17.30 -32.91
N SER A 527 13.93 16.83 -31.97
CA SER A 527 12.60 17.40 -31.73
C SER A 527 12.62 18.18 -30.42
N ASP A 528 12.08 19.41 -30.43
CA ASP A 528 11.87 20.24 -29.23
C ASP A 528 10.78 19.67 -28.29
N LYS A 529 10.52 18.35 -28.36
CA LYS A 529 9.44 17.66 -27.65
C LYS A 529 9.99 16.87 -26.46
N ARG A 530 9.24 16.79 -25.37
CA ARG A 530 9.54 15.91 -24.24
C ARG A 530 9.14 14.48 -24.59
N ILE A 531 10.03 13.51 -24.43
CA ILE A 531 9.81 12.12 -24.85
C ILE A 531 9.52 11.22 -23.64
N LEU A 532 8.48 10.41 -23.71
CA LEU A 532 8.26 9.27 -22.80
C LEU A 532 8.49 7.99 -23.60
N LEU A 533 9.52 7.23 -23.22
CA LEU A 533 9.91 5.99 -23.88
C LEU A 533 9.44 4.78 -23.07
N PHE A 534 8.78 3.82 -23.70
CA PHE A 534 8.39 2.52 -23.14
C PHE A 534 9.13 1.43 -23.93
N SER A 535 9.99 0.65 -23.26
CA SER A 535 10.93 -0.24 -23.93
C SER A 535 11.36 -1.43 -23.07
N THR A 536 12.06 -2.42 -23.64
CA THR A 536 12.79 -3.44 -22.88
C THR A 536 14.06 -2.89 -22.23
N ALA A 537 14.55 -3.55 -21.18
CA ALA A 537 15.80 -3.20 -20.50
C ALA A 537 17.01 -3.26 -21.45
N GLN A 538 17.05 -4.28 -22.31
CA GLN A 538 18.10 -4.48 -23.31
C GLN A 538 18.19 -3.27 -24.26
N TYR A 539 17.07 -2.79 -24.77
CA TYR A 539 17.07 -1.67 -25.70
C TYR A 539 17.29 -0.31 -25.00
N ALA A 540 16.70 -0.11 -23.82
CA ALA A 540 16.94 1.10 -23.03
C ALA A 540 18.44 1.30 -22.71
N SER A 541 19.19 0.21 -22.53
CA SER A 541 20.64 0.26 -22.29
C SER A 541 21.44 0.81 -23.49
N LEU A 542 20.97 0.57 -24.72
CA LEU A 542 21.60 0.96 -25.99
C LEU A 542 21.37 2.44 -26.35
N THR A 543 20.46 3.13 -25.67
CA THR A 543 20.19 4.56 -25.91
C THR A 543 21.34 5.45 -25.43
N THR A 544 21.62 6.53 -26.15
CA THR A 544 22.69 7.50 -25.83
C THR A 544 22.41 8.23 -24.51
N GLU A 545 23.45 8.58 -23.75
CA GLU A 545 23.27 9.30 -22.47
C GLU A 545 22.59 10.66 -22.63
N SER A 546 22.84 11.34 -23.75
CA SER A 546 22.17 12.60 -24.10
C SER A 546 20.65 12.45 -24.28
N PHE A 547 20.18 11.27 -24.70
CA PHE A 547 18.77 10.93 -24.82
C PHE A 547 18.15 10.58 -23.46
N LYS A 548 18.86 9.81 -22.62
CA LYS A 548 18.43 9.45 -21.25
C LYS A 548 18.20 10.67 -20.35
N GLN A 549 18.92 11.77 -20.59
CA GLN A 549 18.73 13.03 -19.87
C GLN A 549 17.46 13.81 -20.30
N LYS A 550 16.92 13.54 -21.51
CA LYS A 550 15.78 14.25 -22.09
C LYS A 550 14.48 13.43 -22.11
N ALA A 551 14.59 12.12 -22.01
CA ALA A 551 13.46 11.19 -22.05
C ALA A 551 13.19 10.58 -20.67
N GLN A 552 11.92 10.44 -20.33
CA GLN A 552 11.50 9.61 -19.20
C GLN A 552 11.30 8.18 -19.72
N ILE A 553 12.03 7.21 -19.19
CA ILE A 553 12.10 5.85 -19.73
C ILE A 553 11.40 4.87 -18.78
N PHE A 554 10.44 4.13 -19.30
CA PHE A 554 9.72 3.05 -18.64
C PHE A 554 10.15 1.71 -19.26
N ILE A 555 10.51 0.75 -18.43
CA ILE A 555 11.25 -0.46 -18.81
C ILE A 555 10.47 -1.72 -18.46
N LEU A 556 10.27 -2.63 -19.42
CA LEU A 556 9.89 -4.01 -19.17
C LEU A 556 11.15 -4.82 -18.82
N GLU A 557 11.17 -5.44 -17.64
CA GLU A 557 12.29 -6.25 -17.14
C GLU A 557 11.80 -7.69 -16.88
N GLU A 558 12.33 -8.65 -17.64
CA GLU A 558 11.96 -10.07 -17.53
C GLU A 558 12.69 -10.79 -16.38
N ASP A 559 13.82 -10.22 -15.89
CA ASP A 559 14.57 -10.77 -14.75
C ASP A 559 14.00 -10.22 -13.43
N THR A 560 13.06 -10.96 -12.84
CA THR A 560 12.35 -10.60 -11.59
C THR A 560 13.28 -10.34 -10.39
N ASN A 561 14.56 -10.69 -10.48
CA ASN A 561 15.57 -10.49 -9.44
C ASN A 561 16.27 -9.11 -9.50
N LYS A 562 16.02 -8.30 -10.53
CA LYS A 562 16.67 -6.98 -10.76
C LYS A 562 15.67 -5.82 -10.89
N VAL A 563 14.42 -6.06 -10.54
CA VAL A 563 13.34 -5.06 -10.69
C VAL A 563 13.35 -4.13 -9.49
N ASP A 564 13.87 -2.91 -9.70
CA ASP A 564 13.76 -1.80 -8.74
C ASP A 564 13.03 -0.61 -9.37
N LEU A 565 12.15 -0.01 -8.56
CA LEU A 565 11.45 1.28 -8.70
C LEU A 565 10.56 1.59 -9.92
N LYS A 566 9.44 2.27 -9.60
CA LYS A 566 8.50 3.21 -10.31
C LYS A 566 8.44 3.33 -11.84
N GLN A 567 9.48 2.96 -12.57
CA GLN A 567 9.57 3.00 -14.03
C GLN A 567 10.01 1.64 -14.61
N ARG A 568 10.29 0.61 -13.78
CA ARG A 568 10.53 -0.77 -14.23
C ARG A 568 9.35 -1.66 -13.88
N PHE A 569 8.93 -2.49 -14.83
CA PHE A 569 7.75 -3.35 -14.74
C PHE A 569 8.16 -4.78 -15.03
N ASP A 570 7.76 -5.69 -14.15
CA ASP A 570 7.89 -7.14 -14.28
C ASP A 570 6.80 -7.75 -15.17
N ASN A 571 5.70 -7.02 -15.35
CA ASN A 571 4.56 -7.47 -16.14
C ASN A 571 4.21 -6.53 -17.31
N SER A 572 3.87 -7.13 -18.46
CA SER A 572 3.55 -6.41 -19.69
C SER A 572 2.27 -5.58 -19.57
N GLU A 573 1.27 -6.05 -18.84
CA GLU A 573 0.02 -5.35 -18.61
C GLU A 573 0.24 -4.08 -17.78
N ASP A 574 1.06 -4.17 -16.73
CA ASP A 574 1.31 -3.05 -15.83
C ASP A 574 2.04 -1.91 -16.54
N LEU A 575 2.98 -2.24 -17.43
CA LEU A 575 3.63 -1.27 -18.30
C LEU A 575 2.63 -0.56 -19.24
N ILE A 576 1.67 -1.30 -19.81
CA ILE A 576 0.63 -0.72 -20.67
C ILE A 576 -0.40 0.10 -19.87
N PHE A 577 -0.68 -0.28 -18.62
CA PHE A 577 -1.50 0.54 -17.72
C PHE A 577 -0.79 1.85 -17.34
N GLU A 578 0.51 1.83 -17.08
CA GLU A 578 1.28 3.06 -16.87
C GLU A 578 1.26 3.96 -18.11
N LEU A 579 1.40 3.39 -19.32
CA LEU A 579 1.25 4.14 -20.58
C LEU A 579 -0.12 4.83 -20.66
N ALA A 580 -1.19 4.11 -20.29
CA ALA A 580 -2.54 4.65 -20.27
C ALA A 580 -2.72 5.80 -19.28
N ASP A 581 -2.15 5.68 -18.08
CA ASP A 581 -2.17 6.72 -17.05
C ASP A 581 -1.44 7.98 -17.48
N GLN A 582 -0.30 7.83 -18.17
CA GLN A 582 0.46 8.96 -18.69
C GLN A 582 -0.29 9.66 -19.84
N LEU A 583 -0.94 8.90 -20.73
CA LEU A 583 -1.80 9.46 -21.79
C LEU A 583 -3.02 10.20 -21.20
N TYR A 584 -3.67 9.62 -20.19
CA TYR A 584 -4.78 10.28 -19.49
C TYR A 584 -4.37 11.63 -18.89
N ARG A 585 -3.25 11.66 -18.16
CA ARG A 585 -2.73 12.90 -17.56
C ARG A 585 -2.41 13.94 -18.63
N TYR A 586 -1.83 13.52 -19.75
CA TYR A 586 -1.51 14.39 -20.88
C TYR A 586 -2.74 15.07 -21.47
N TYR A 587 -3.77 14.30 -21.86
CA TYR A 587 -4.98 14.87 -22.45
C TYR A 587 -5.78 15.74 -21.48
N MET A 588 -5.83 15.40 -20.19
CA MET A 588 -6.46 16.24 -19.17
C MET A 588 -5.74 17.59 -18.98
N LEU A 589 -4.42 17.63 -19.14
CA LEU A 589 -3.64 18.86 -19.06
C LEU A 589 -3.85 19.72 -20.32
N GLU A 590 -3.85 19.12 -21.50
CA GLU A 590 -4.15 19.85 -22.74
C GLU A 590 -5.58 20.40 -22.75
N ALA A 591 -6.57 19.63 -22.27
CA ALA A 591 -7.95 20.08 -22.16
C ALA A 591 -8.08 21.35 -21.29
N LYS A 592 -7.37 21.38 -20.16
CA LYS A 592 -7.30 22.56 -19.29
C LYS A 592 -6.65 23.75 -19.96
N GLU A 593 -5.65 23.52 -20.80
CA GLU A 593 -4.93 24.59 -21.50
C GLU A 593 -5.75 25.16 -22.66
N ASP A 594 -6.42 24.31 -23.43
CA ASP A 594 -7.35 24.73 -24.49
C ASP A 594 -8.54 25.50 -23.89
N SER A 595 -9.03 25.06 -22.73
CA SER A 595 -10.07 25.79 -21.98
C SER A 595 -9.61 27.18 -21.53
N LYS A 596 -8.37 27.32 -21.06
CA LYS A 596 -7.77 28.63 -20.72
C LYS A 596 -7.56 29.51 -21.96
N GLN A 597 -7.31 28.91 -23.12
CA GLN A 597 -7.14 29.61 -24.40
C GLN A 597 -8.49 29.95 -25.06
N GLY A 598 -9.61 29.53 -24.46
CA GLY A 598 -10.96 29.81 -24.94
C GLY A 598 -11.48 28.83 -26.00
N ASP A 599 -10.72 27.78 -26.31
CA ASP A 599 -11.14 26.70 -27.21
C ASP A 599 -11.88 25.62 -26.42
N THR A 600 -13.17 25.88 -26.18
CA THR A 600 -14.04 24.98 -25.42
C THR A 600 -14.38 23.68 -26.15
N TYR A 601 -14.21 23.64 -27.48
CA TYR A 601 -14.48 22.45 -28.29
C TYR A 601 -13.31 21.46 -28.19
N SER A 602 -12.08 21.92 -28.47
CA SER A 602 -10.86 21.10 -28.33
C SER A 602 -10.67 20.63 -26.88
N ALA A 603 -10.96 21.51 -25.91
CA ALA A 603 -10.90 21.15 -24.50
C ALA A 603 -11.82 19.97 -24.15
N LYS A 604 -13.06 20.01 -24.62
CA LYS A 604 -14.05 18.97 -24.35
C LYS A 604 -13.73 17.67 -25.07
N GLU A 605 -13.26 17.74 -26.32
CA GLU A 605 -12.85 16.57 -27.09
C GLU A 605 -11.70 15.81 -26.41
N LYS A 606 -10.71 16.53 -25.87
CA LYS A 606 -9.58 15.93 -25.14
C LYS A 606 -9.96 15.40 -23.76
N GLU A 607 -10.88 16.07 -23.05
CA GLU A 607 -11.45 15.58 -21.79
C GLU A 607 -12.26 14.29 -22.00
N ASP A 608 -13.09 14.25 -23.04
CA ASP A 608 -13.84 13.05 -23.43
C ASP A 608 -12.90 11.91 -23.85
N LEU A 609 -11.82 12.22 -24.59
CA LEU A 609 -10.80 11.23 -24.95
C LEU A 609 -10.10 10.67 -23.72
N ALA A 610 -9.66 11.52 -22.79
CA ALA A 610 -9.01 11.09 -21.55
C ALA A 610 -9.91 10.16 -20.74
N ASN A 611 -11.17 10.55 -20.52
CA ASN A 611 -12.13 9.75 -19.77
C ASN A 611 -12.47 8.40 -20.44
N ARG A 612 -12.28 8.30 -21.77
CA ARG A 612 -12.50 7.05 -22.51
C ARG A 612 -11.35 6.06 -22.39
N ILE A 613 -10.10 6.50 -22.16
CA ILE A 613 -8.90 5.64 -22.17
C ILE A 613 -9.07 4.41 -21.27
N HIS A 614 -9.33 4.60 -19.98
CA HIS A 614 -9.49 3.47 -19.04
C HIS A 614 -10.74 2.64 -19.32
N SER A 615 -11.81 3.25 -19.83
CA SER A 615 -13.06 2.54 -20.14
C SER A 615 -12.90 1.62 -21.35
N GLU A 616 -12.17 2.04 -22.39
CA GLU A 616 -11.90 1.24 -23.58
C GLU A 616 -10.84 0.19 -23.33
N LEU A 617 -9.83 0.48 -22.50
CA LEU A 617 -8.89 -0.55 -22.02
C LEU A 617 -9.59 -1.65 -21.23
N LYS A 618 -10.53 -1.28 -20.36
CA LYS A 618 -11.35 -2.26 -19.63
C LYS A 618 -12.20 -3.09 -20.58
N LYS A 619 -12.78 -2.51 -21.63
CA LYS A 619 -13.50 -3.26 -22.67
C LYS A 619 -12.57 -4.16 -23.47
N ALA A 620 -11.37 -3.71 -23.85
CA ALA A 620 -10.39 -4.52 -24.56
C ALA A 620 -9.96 -5.72 -23.71
N PHE A 621 -9.62 -5.49 -22.44
CA PHE A 621 -9.29 -6.53 -21.47
C PHE A 621 -10.46 -7.50 -21.27
N GLN A 622 -11.69 -7.00 -21.16
CA GLN A 622 -12.89 -7.83 -21.03
C GLN A 622 -13.20 -8.62 -22.31
N ASN A 623 -13.06 -8.03 -23.49
CA ASN A 623 -13.30 -8.68 -24.78
C ASN A 623 -12.31 -9.82 -25.03
N ILE A 624 -11.06 -9.67 -24.60
CA ILE A 624 -10.05 -10.73 -24.66
C ILE A 624 -10.33 -11.75 -23.56
N SER A 625 -10.73 -11.32 -22.36
CA SER A 625 -11.16 -12.24 -21.29
C SER A 625 -12.38 -13.07 -21.70
N THR A 626 -13.27 -12.53 -22.55
CA THR A 626 -14.41 -13.26 -23.13
C THR A 626 -14.00 -14.11 -24.33
N ASN A 627 -13.02 -13.70 -25.14
CA ASN A 627 -12.49 -14.51 -26.25
C ASN A 627 -11.53 -15.62 -25.79
N ILE A 628 -10.95 -15.49 -24.59
CA ILE A 628 -10.19 -16.56 -23.90
C ILE A 628 -11.13 -17.61 -23.28
N VAL A 629 -12.46 -17.36 -23.25
CA VAL A 629 -13.44 -18.40 -22.93
C VAL A 629 -13.49 -19.49 -24.02
N ASP A 630 -13.00 -19.22 -25.24
CA ASP A 630 -12.94 -20.21 -26.31
C ASP A 630 -11.66 -21.09 -26.29
N ASP A 631 -10.69 -20.81 -25.40
CA ASP A 631 -9.52 -21.66 -25.15
C ASP A 631 -9.43 -22.13 -23.68
N LYS A 632 -10.55 -22.10 -22.94
CA LYS A 632 -10.71 -22.97 -21.77
C LYS A 632 -11.02 -24.38 -22.25
N PRO A 633 -10.44 -25.44 -21.65
CA PRO A 633 -10.81 -26.81 -21.97
C PRO A 633 -12.33 -26.94 -21.89
N ALA A 634 -12.91 -27.68 -22.83
CA ALA A 634 -14.35 -27.95 -22.88
C ALA A 634 -14.86 -28.22 -21.45
N VAL A 635 -15.94 -27.57 -21.02
CA VAL A 635 -16.55 -27.85 -19.70
C VAL A 635 -16.71 -29.36 -19.59
N ASN A 636 -15.99 -29.96 -18.63
CA ASN A 636 -15.91 -31.40 -18.43
C ASN A 636 -17.30 -31.97 -18.17
N SER A 637 -17.98 -32.41 -19.23
CA SER A 637 -19.33 -32.97 -19.14
C SER A 637 -19.33 -34.47 -18.82
N LYS A 638 -18.16 -35.10 -18.81
CA LYS A 638 -18.03 -36.55 -18.63
C LYS A 638 -17.67 -36.85 -17.17
N THR A 639 -18.66 -37.33 -16.42
CA THR A 639 -18.49 -37.75 -15.03
C THR A 639 -18.22 -39.24 -15.00
N THR A 640 -17.06 -39.63 -14.49
CA THR A 640 -16.64 -41.04 -14.40
C THR A 640 -16.72 -41.49 -12.95
N PHE A 641 -17.35 -42.64 -12.74
CA PHE A 641 -17.43 -43.29 -11.44
C PHE A 641 -16.45 -44.47 -11.38
N ILE A 642 -15.45 -44.39 -10.51
CA ILE A 642 -14.43 -45.45 -10.38
C ILE A 642 -14.53 -46.11 -9.01
N GLN A 643 -14.47 -47.44 -9.02
CA GLN A 643 -14.43 -48.25 -7.81
C GLN A 643 -13.15 -49.08 -7.77
N LEU A 644 -12.37 -48.94 -6.71
CA LEU A 644 -11.19 -49.74 -6.43
C LEU A 644 -11.50 -50.74 -5.30
N LYS A 645 -11.56 -52.04 -5.64
CA LYS A 645 -11.91 -53.12 -4.69
C LYS A 645 -11.17 -54.44 -4.99
N PRO A 646 -10.83 -55.27 -4.00
CA PRO A 646 -10.09 -56.50 -4.26
C PRO A 646 -10.93 -57.55 -5.04
N LEU A 647 -10.22 -58.48 -5.68
CA LEU A 647 -10.82 -59.61 -6.41
C LEU A 647 -11.59 -60.51 -5.44
N GLY A 648 -12.89 -60.73 -5.70
CA GLY A 648 -13.76 -61.56 -4.86
C GLY A 648 -14.65 -60.80 -3.86
N ASP A 649 -14.53 -59.47 -3.77
CA ASP A 649 -15.40 -58.65 -2.91
C ASP A 649 -16.84 -58.55 -3.49
N THR A 650 -17.78 -59.25 -2.85
CA THR A 650 -19.21 -59.26 -3.18
C THR A 650 -20.00 -58.22 -2.39
N ASP A 651 -19.52 -56.97 -2.35
CA ASP A 651 -20.28 -55.90 -1.69
C ASP A 651 -21.59 -55.57 -2.44
N SER A 652 -22.72 -56.01 -1.87
CA SER A 652 -24.06 -55.87 -2.46
C SER A 652 -24.50 -54.40 -2.58
N ILE A 653 -23.98 -53.52 -1.71
CA ILE A 653 -24.30 -52.09 -1.74
C ILE A 653 -23.69 -51.43 -2.96
N MET A 654 -22.45 -51.75 -3.29
CA MET A 654 -21.77 -51.18 -4.45
C MET A 654 -22.39 -51.62 -5.78
N LYS A 655 -22.90 -52.85 -5.83
CA LYS A 655 -23.73 -53.33 -6.96
C LYS A 655 -25.05 -52.57 -7.08
N THR A 656 -25.62 -52.14 -5.95
CA THR A 656 -26.85 -51.35 -5.88
C THR A 656 -26.62 -49.91 -6.31
N MET A 657 -25.56 -49.26 -5.83
CA MET A 657 -25.15 -47.91 -6.24
C MET A 657 -24.91 -47.86 -7.75
N ARG A 658 -24.15 -48.80 -8.32
CA ARG A 658 -23.91 -48.87 -9.77
C ARG A 658 -25.20 -48.91 -10.59
N ARG A 659 -26.19 -49.71 -10.17
CA ARG A 659 -27.49 -49.78 -10.87
C ARG A 659 -28.25 -48.45 -10.79
N GLN A 660 -28.16 -47.76 -9.67
CA GLN A 660 -28.88 -46.51 -9.43
C GLN A 660 -28.28 -45.32 -10.19
N TYR A 661 -26.96 -45.25 -10.31
CA TYR A 661 -26.27 -44.14 -10.97
C TYR A 661 -25.94 -44.38 -12.45
N LYS A 662 -26.19 -45.59 -12.99
CA LYS A 662 -25.84 -45.99 -14.37
C LYS A 662 -26.29 -45.02 -15.47
N ASN A 663 -27.44 -44.36 -15.27
CA ASN A 663 -28.00 -43.41 -16.25
C ASN A 663 -27.66 -41.95 -15.92
N ILE A 664 -26.92 -41.71 -14.85
CA ILE A 664 -26.60 -40.38 -14.32
C ILE A 664 -25.13 -40.06 -14.59
N VAL A 665 -24.21 -40.96 -14.24
CA VAL A 665 -22.79 -40.85 -14.59
C VAL A 665 -22.54 -41.29 -16.04
N SER A 666 -21.46 -40.79 -16.64
CA SER A 666 -21.13 -41.04 -18.05
C SER A 666 -20.43 -42.37 -18.25
N ASP A 667 -19.50 -42.73 -17.36
CA ASP A 667 -18.78 -44.00 -17.38
C ASP A 667 -18.67 -44.58 -15.96
N ASP A 668 -18.60 -45.91 -15.85
CA ASP A 668 -18.36 -46.61 -14.58
C ASP A 668 -17.31 -47.73 -14.71
N PHE A 669 -16.24 -47.67 -13.91
CA PHE A 669 -15.12 -48.63 -13.96
C PHE A 669 -14.86 -49.31 -12.62
N ILE A 670 -14.47 -50.59 -12.66
CA ILE A 670 -14.00 -51.35 -11.48
C ILE A 670 -12.54 -51.71 -11.73
N PHE A 671 -11.69 -51.35 -10.79
CA PHE A 671 -10.32 -51.84 -10.73
C PHE A 671 -10.13 -52.74 -9.53
N HIS A 672 -9.30 -53.75 -9.72
CA HIS A 672 -8.89 -54.69 -8.68
C HIS A 672 -7.46 -54.50 -8.21
N ASP A 673 -6.73 -53.64 -8.92
CA ASP A 673 -5.35 -53.30 -8.68
C ASP A 673 -5.21 -51.76 -8.65
N ALA A 674 -4.47 -51.25 -7.68
CA ALA A 674 -4.33 -49.81 -7.47
C ALA A 674 -3.44 -49.16 -8.55
N GLU A 675 -2.41 -49.85 -9.03
CA GLU A 675 -1.51 -49.34 -10.07
C GLU A 675 -2.23 -49.30 -11.43
N GLU A 676 -3.03 -50.31 -11.76
CA GLU A 676 -3.88 -50.32 -12.96
C GLU A 676 -4.92 -49.18 -12.92
N CYS A 677 -5.55 -48.98 -11.77
CA CYS A 677 -6.49 -47.87 -11.55
C CYS A 677 -5.80 -46.51 -11.72
N PHE A 678 -4.61 -46.35 -11.15
CA PHE A 678 -3.82 -45.12 -11.25
C PHE A 678 -3.41 -44.84 -12.69
N GLY A 679 -2.90 -45.85 -13.39
CA GLY A 679 -2.55 -45.76 -14.81
C GLY A 679 -3.75 -45.39 -15.70
N HIS A 680 -4.94 -45.93 -15.40
CA HIS A 680 -6.15 -45.56 -16.13
C HIS A 680 -6.56 -44.10 -15.90
N ILE A 681 -6.49 -43.60 -14.66
CA ILE A 681 -6.83 -42.21 -14.35
C ILE A 681 -5.82 -41.23 -14.97
N CYS A 682 -4.54 -41.60 -15.05
CA CYS A 682 -3.51 -40.78 -15.68
C CYS A 682 -3.58 -40.78 -17.22
N THR A 683 -4.14 -41.83 -17.83
CA THR A 683 -4.29 -41.94 -19.29
C THR A 683 -5.65 -41.48 -19.80
N ALA A 684 -6.63 -41.36 -18.91
CA ALA A 684 -7.92 -40.75 -19.22
C ALA A 684 -7.71 -39.30 -19.69
N GLU A 685 -8.48 -38.89 -20.71
CA GLU A 685 -8.47 -37.50 -21.17
C GLU A 685 -8.65 -36.55 -19.98
N TYR A 686 -7.89 -35.43 -19.95
CA TYR A 686 -8.00 -34.35 -18.96
C TYR A 686 -9.44 -33.80 -18.79
N SER A 687 -10.35 -34.18 -19.70
CA SER A 687 -11.75 -33.79 -19.73
C SER A 687 -12.69 -34.61 -18.81
N ASN A 688 -12.19 -35.66 -18.15
CA ASN A 688 -13.01 -36.54 -17.29
C ASN A 688 -12.94 -36.15 -15.82
N ILE A 689 -14.09 -35.93 -15.18
CA ILE A 689 -14.16 -35.71 -13.72
C ILE A 689 -14.44 -37.04 -13.03
N VAL A 690 -13.55 -37.46 -12.14
CA VAL A 690 -13.57 -38.77 -11.48
C VAL A 690 -14.09 -38.67 -10.05
N PHE A 691 -15.04 -39.54 -9.71
CA PHE A 691 -15.44 -39.82 -8.32
C PHE A 691 -14.94 -41.23 -7.98
N LEU A 692 -14.01 -41.33 -7.02
CA LEU A 692 -13.30 -42.56 -6.70
C LEU A 692 -13.73 -43.12 -5.34
N ILE A 693 -14.21 -44.36 -5.31
CA ILE A 693 -14.48 -45.10 -4.07
C ILE A 693 -13.42 -46.18 -3.88
N ILE A 694 -12.70 -46.13 -2.76
CA ILE A 694 -11.63 -47.07 -2.40
C ILE A 694 -12.05 -47.90 -1.20
N ASN A 695 -12.09 -49.23 -1.35
CA ASN A 695 -12.20 -50.13 -0.20
C ASN A 695 -10.83 -50.29 0.47
N ILE A 696 -10.52 -49.44 1.45
CA ILE A 696 -9.19 -49.35 2.07
C ILE A 696 -8.84 -50.54 2.97
N GLN A 697 -9.75 -51.49 3.19
CA GLN A 697 -9.49 -52.67 4.02
C GLN A 697 -8.36 -53.56 3.46
N HIS A 698 -8.05 -53.42 2.17
CA HIS A 698 -7.17 -54.33 1.43
C HIS A 698 -6.05 -53.63 0.64
N TYR A 699 -5.84 -52.33 0.83
CA TYR A 699 -4.77 -51.57 0.17
C TYR A 699 -3.88 -50.87 1.20
N GLU A 700 -2.57 -50.87 0.96
CA GLU A 700 -1.64 -50.10 1.78
C GLU A 700 -1.80 -48.59 1.52
N GLU A 701 -1.66 -47.76 2.55
CA GLU A 701 -1.84 -46.29 2.44
C GLU A 701 -0.90 -45.68 1.38
N SER A 702 0.33 -46.19 1.27
CA SER A 702 1.32 -45.81 0.25
C SER A 702 0.85 -46.00 -1.19
N SER A 703 -0.02 -47.00 -1.43
CA SER A 703 -0.55 -47.32 -2.76
C SER A 703 -1.71 -46.41 -3.16
N ILE A 704 -2.31 -45.69 -2.19
CA ILE A 704 -3.49 -44.85 -2.42
C ILE A 704 -3.22 -43.35 -2.23
N THR A 705 -2.12 -42.96 -1.56
CA THR A 705 -1.73 -41.55 -1.41
C THR A 705 -1.51 -40.84 -2.74
N GLY A 706 -1.10 -41.56 -3.79
CA GLY A 706 -0.89 -40.99 -5.13
C GLY A 706 -2.17 -40.37 -5.72
N PHE A 707 -3.35 -40.92 -5.42
CA PHE A 707 -4.61 -40.43 -5.97
C PHE A 707 -4.97 -39.02 -5.47
N GLU A 708 -4.47 -38.59 -4.31
CA GLU A 708 -4.78 -37.26 -3.75
C GLU A 708 -4.14 -36.11 -4.56
N PHE A 709 -3.17 -36.42 -5.42
CA PHE A 709 -2.44 -35.44 -6.24
C PHE A 709 -2.96 -35.32 -7.68
N LEU A 710 -4.01 -36.08 -8.04
CA LEU A 710 -4.55 -36.09 -9.40
C LEU A 710 -5.67 -35.05 -9.57
N GLU A 711 -5.44 -34.06 -10.42
CA GLU A 711 -6.35 -32.92 -10.65
C GLU A 711 -7.73 -33.31 -11.22
N ASN A 712 -7.83 -34.46 -11.89
CA ASN A 712 -9.07 -34.97 -12.47
C ASN A 712 -9.96 -35.71 -11.45
N ILE A 713 -9.50 -35.93 -10.21
CA ILE A 713 -10.29 -36.53 -9.14
C ILE A 713 -11.00 -35.44 -8.34
N LYS A 714 -12.33 -35.48 -8.34
CA LYS A 714 -13.15 -34.51 -7.59
C LYS A 714 -13.30 -34.89 -6.13
N HIS A 715 -13.56 -36.17 -5.86
CA HIS A 715 -13.72 -36.71 -4.52
C HIS A 715 -13.20 -38.14 -4.40
N ILE A 716 -12.55 -38.44 -3.27
CA ILE A 716 -12.09 -39.78 -2.88
C ILE A 716 -12.87 -40.21 -1.64
N TYR A 717 -13.59 -41.33 -1.75
CA TYR A 717 -14.32 -41.93 -0.63
C TYR A 717 -13.55 -43.15 -0.13
N ARG A 718 -12.91 -43.00 1.04
CA ARG A 718 -12.27 -44.10 1.77
C ARG A 718 -13.35 -44.91 2.50
N TYR A 719 -13.68 -46.10 2.00
CA TYR A 719 -14.69 -46.99 2.56
C TYR A 719 -14.04 -48.16 3.29
N ASN A 720 -14.46 -48.43 4.53
CA ASN A 720 -14.05 -49.62 5.29
C ASN A 720 -15.21 -50.14 6.15
N PRO A 721 -15.86 -51.25 5.75
CA PRO A 721 -17.00 -51.80 6.50
C PRO A 721 -16.62 -52.36 7.88
N SER A 722 -15.34 -52.61 8.13
CA SER A 722 -14.84 -53.29 9.32
C SER A 722 -14.25 -52.34 10.39
N SER A 723 -14.19 -51.03 10.13
CA SER A 723 -13.56 -50.04 11.02
C SER A 723 -14.56 -49.37 11.98
N ILE A 724 -14.08 -48.98 13.16
CA ILE A 724 -14.80 -48.07 14.08
C ILE A 724 -14.75 -46.66 13.46
N VAL A 725 -15.84 -45.90 13.64
CA VAL A 725 -16.05 -44.56 13.06
C VAL A 725 -14.85 -43.65 13.31
N ASN A 726 -14.25 -43.17 12.22
CA ASN A 726 -13.23 -42.13 12.20
C ASN A 726 -13.68 -41.10 11.14
N ASP A 727 -13.52 -39.79 11.37
CA ASP A 727 -14.11 -38.74 10.52
C ASP A 727 -13.66 -38.81 9.04
N ARG A 728 -12.52 -39.48 8.79
CA ARG A 728 -11.93 -39.67 7.46
C ARG A 728 -12.33 -40.98 6.75
N ILE A 729 -12.92 -41.96 7.45
CA ILE A 729 -13.24 -43.30 6.91
C ILE A 729 -14.73 -43.56 7.02
N ILE A 730 -15.37 -43.87 5.89
CA ILE A 730 -16.79 -44.17 5.85
C ILE A 730 -16.99 -45.65 6.14
N CYS A 731 -17.56 -45.95 7.32
CA CYS A 731 -17.84 -47.33 7.72
C CYS A 731 -19.29 -47.75 7.45
N ASN A 732 -20.21 -46.79 7.40
CA ASN A 732 -21.63 -47.06 7.17
C ASN A 732 -21.97 -46.95 5.67
N PRO A 733 -22.47 -48.01 5.02
CA PRO A 733 -22.83 -47.98 3.61
C PRO A 733 -23.93 -46.96 3.26
N LYS A 734 -24.84 -46.67 4.20
CA LYS A 734 -25.85 -45.62 4.01
C LYS A 734 -25.22 -44.22 3.97
N ASN A 735 -24.21 -43.98 4.80
CA ASN A 735 -23.48 -42.71 4.82
C ASN A 735 -22.62 -42.52 3.57
N LEU A 736 -22.02 -43.61 3.06
CA LEU A 736 -21.28 -43.58 1.79
C LEU A 736 -22.21 -43.15 0.66
N ARG A 737 -23.38 -43.80 0.58
CA ARG A 737 -24.38 -43.51 -0.45
C ARG A 737 -24.93 -42.09 -0.33
N PHE A 738 -25.21 -41.62 0.89
CA PHE A 738 -25.68 -40.25 1.13
C PHE A 738 -24.64 -39.21 0.67
N ARG A 739 -23.39 -39.32 1.15
CA ARG A 739 -22.31 -38.39 0.79
C ARG A 739 -22.05 -38.39 -0.71
N PHE A 740 -21.91 -39.58 -1.30
CA PHE A 740 -21.71 -39.71 -2.75
C PHE A 740 -22.85 -39.07 -3.57
N THR A 741 -24.11 -39.29 -3.16
CA THR A 741 -25.27 -38.69 -3.85
C THR A 741 -25.29 -37.17 -3.70
N HIS A 742 -25.02 -36.67 -2.50
CA HIS A 742 -24.96 -35.25 -2.20
C HIS A 742 -23.90 -34.53 -3.05
N ASP A 743 -22.68 -35.07 -3.08
CA ASP A 743 -21.57 -34.47 -3.82
C ASP A 743 -21.82 -34.51 -5.34
N LEU A 744 -22.48 -35.55 -5.85
CA LEU A 744 -22.94 -35.58 -7.25
C LEU A 744 -24.02 -34.54 -7.55
N ILE A 745 -24.96 -34.27 -6.62
CA ILE A 745 -25.98 -33.22 -6.77
C ILE A 745 -25.30 -31.86 -6.87
N GLU A 746 -24.38 -31.57 -5.96
CA GLU A 746 -23.62 -30.32 -5.96
C GLU A 746 -22.81 -30.17 -7.25
N HIS A 747 -22.14 -31.24 -7.69
CA HIS A 747 -21.38 -31.27 -8.94
C HIS A 747 -22.24 -30.95 -10.16
N TYR A 748 -23.40 -31.60 -10.32
CA TYR A 748 -24.28 -31.34 -11.46
C TYR A 748 -24.98 -29.98 -11.39
N ASN A 749 -25.30 -29.46 -10.21
CA ASN A 749 -25.80 -28.10 -10.05
C ASN A 749 -24.75 -27.06 -10.46
N ASN A 750 -23.49 -27.26 -10.05
CA ASN A 750 -22.38 -26.40 -10.42
C ASN A 750 -22.12 -26.43 -11.93
N LEU A 751 -22.10 -27.62 -12.54
CA LEU A 751 -22.00 -27.75 -14.00
C LEU A 751 -23.20 -27.11 -14.73
N GLY A 752 -24.41 -27.26 -14.20
CA GLY A 752 -25.60 -26.63 -14.75
C GLY A 752 -25.52 -25.10 -14.73
N ASN A 753 -25.05 -24.53 -13.61
CA ASN A 753 -24.81 -23.10 -13.46
C ASN A 753 -23.71 -22.61 -14.42
N GLU A 754 -22.64 -23.39 -14.59
CA GLU A 754 -21.54 -23.06 -15.50
C GLU A 754 -21.99 -23.09 -16.96
N PHE A 755 -22.76 -24.10 -17.39
CA PHE A 755 -23.34 -24.13 -18.74
C PHE A 755 -24.33 -22.99 -18.96
N ASN A 756 -25.08 -22.59 -17.93
CA ASN A 756 -26.02 -21.47 -18.01
C ASN A 756 -25.29 -20.12 -18.15
N GLN A 757 -24.18 -19.93 -17.43
CA GLN A 757 -23.31 -18.75 -17.58
C GLN A 757 -22.65 -18.67 -18.97
N ARG A 758 -22.44 -19.82 -19.62
CA ARG A 758 -21.93 -19.91 -21.00
C ARG A 758 -23.04 -19.93 -22.07
N ASN A 759 -24.27 -19.53 -21.74
CA ASN A 759 -25.43 -19.51 -22.64
C ASN A 759 -25.77 -20.86 -23.33
N ASN A 760 -25.33 -22.00 -22.77
CA ASN A 760 -25.63 -23.33 -23.29
C ASN A 760 -26.84 -23.94 -22.55
N ALA A 761 -28.03 -23.44 -22.87
CA ALA A 761 -29.27 -23.77 -22.16
C ALA A 761 -29.64 -25.27 -22.22
N GLU A 762 -29.35 -25.97 -23.34
CA GLU A 762 -29.65 -27.41 -23.45
C GLU A 762 -28.78 -28.27 -22.54
N LYS A 763 -27.46 -28.01 -22.49
CA LYS A 763 -26.56 -28.73 -21.58
C LYS A 763 -26.84 -28.38 -20.12
N ALA A 764 -27.10 -27.10 -19.82
CA ALA A 764 -27.49 -26.66 -18.48
C ALA A 764 -28.74 -27.40 -17.98
N LYS A 765 -29.78 -27.48 -18.81
CA LYS A 765 -31.00 -28.24 -18.52
C LYS A 765 -30.71 -29.72 -18.30
N GLY A 766 -29.83 -30.32 -19.11
CA GLY A 766 -29.39 -31.71 -18.94
C GLY A 766 -28.72 -31.97 -17.59
N MET A 767 -27.87 -31.05 -17.12
CA MET A 767 -27.20 -31.18 -15.81
C MET A 767 -28.17 -30.99 -14.64
N PHE A 768 -29.08 -30.01 -14.71
CA PHE A 768 -30.11 -29.82 -13.66
C PHE A 768 -31.08 -31.01 -13.58
N LEU A 769 -31.43 -31.64 -14.70
CA LEU A 769 -32.24 -32.87 -14.70
C LEU A 769 -31.52 -34.03 -13.99
N LYS A 770 -30.21 -34.18 -14.17
CA LYS A 770 -29.41 -35.18 -13.44
C LYS A 770 -29.38 -34.90 -11.93
N ALA A 771 -29.20 -33.63 -11.53
CA ALA A 771 -29.27 -33.23 -10.12
C ALA A 771 -30.66 -33.52 -9.53
N GLN A 772 -31.73 -33.25 -10.27
CA GLN A 772 -33.10 -33.55 -9.83
C GLN A 772 -33.37 -35.05 -9.68
N GLN A 773 -32.86 -35.88 -10.59
CA GLN A 773 -32.94 -37.35 -10.49
C GLN A 773 -32.19 -37.86 -9.25
N LEU A 774 -31.03 -37.30 -8.94
CA LEU A 774 -30.27 -37.63 -7.73
C LEU A 774 -31.01 -37.21 -6.45
N CYS A 775 -31.69 -36.05 -6.45
CA CYS A 775 -32.55 -35.65 -5.33
C CYS A 775 -33.68 -36.66 -5.08
N ALA A 776 -34.29 -37.22 -6.14
CA ALA A 776 -35.31 -38.27 -6.00
C ALA A 776 -34.72 -39.55 -5.37
N ILE A 777 -33.51 -39.95 -5.79
CA ILE A 777 -32.79 -41.09 -5.20
C ILE A 777 -32.45 -40.85 -3.71
N LEU A 778 -32.19 -39.60 -3.33
CA LEU A 778 -31.92 -39.20 -1.95
C LEU A 778 -33.18 -39.18 -1.07
N ILE A 779 -34.38 -38.96 -1.65
CA ILE A 779 -35.67 -38.89 -0.93
C ILE A 779 -36.32 -40.28 -0.76
N GLU A 780 -36.05 -41.23 -1.67
CA GLU A 780 -36.60 -42.60 -1.60
C GLU A 780 -35.97 -43.51 -0.52
N HIS A 781 -34.99 -43.03 0.26
CA HIS A 781 -34.24 -43.80 1.27
C HIS A 781 -34.10 -43.01 2.57
#